data_AF-A0A7W7CNA8-F1
#
_entry.id   AF-A0A7W7CNA8-F1
#
_cell.length_a   1.000
_cell.length_b   1.000
_cell.length_c   1.000
_cell.angle_alpha   90.00
_cell.angle_beta   90.00
_cell.angle_gamma   90.00
#
_symmetry.space_group_name_H-M   'P 1'
#
loop_
_entity.id
_entity.type
_entity.pdbx_description
1 polymer ?
#
loop_
_entity_poly.entity_id
_entity_poly.type
_entity_poly.pdbx_seq_one_letter_code
_entity_poly.pdbx_strand_id
1 'polypeptide(L)'
;MTLSARGWRVGISIGSAATVAMLRAPGMRPRPILAGSAPRLPSSADPVYPGHRDPLLAGSMLPQHLARIAHEVHRAAGAEFVETTVACPPEWGDSRRTALAEVVTRAGLGGVEVVAETVAAAACLTDLDDGAVAPGGLLLVFDAGASSCDAGLLRRTPGGFETVAFETVADTGGIRFDTDLVEFIGARIAGENRAVWQRLKDPLTPVDRAARLLLWEEVRALKERLSDQHETTLTVPLADTVLTVTREEFETLARPVLDRALRATRDLLDGASAAAVFLIGGSSRIPLVGRLLTELTGREPITVKDPDLVVAEGCTLLERKQAPLIDDDVQFTVYRPLRLPPNRWESMLVFAHKSGPVVDPVIGPVDPIREVRARAERFFGGGADPSPRTVDAHRPLPRGARLRIVPELPGVECNPPEHVLDWQEPVHELAFRLRVAPTAPEVVRGFVRVWCGPIVIGEVSLALPITLGDVPVERTPEPIRRYRKIFPSYSRRDAAVVEEFATAARALGDQYLQDVVTLRSGEQWSPRLLELIEEADVFQLFWSSNSMLSDYCRAEWECALGLGRPSFVRPLYWEDPLPEAPRLGLPPADLRRLHFARVPIAVAATDPARTAESGPAPAAPGAPAWSPPSPAAPRSPAPAPVPAPAASLRVIPAAGEPVLYGLPRQRATIIGTAVNADLRLTDSYASRRHAEITPSGGRFLVDDLGSTNGTTLNGHRVNGREPLRPGDVIGIGKTSLEFTEPVAAASPPRSAPASTKGAEEPRRVSIGLVATGAALAVAGTGWWLLSPYAGMLVGLCGLAAGLILLVAGLTRRA
;
A
#
# COMPACT_ATOMS: atom_id res chain seq x y z
N MET A 1 -8.46 -29.57 -6.20
CA MET A 1 -8.00 -28.56 -7.19
C MET A 1 -8.27 -27.18 -6.61
N THR A 2 -7.24 -26.36 -6.43
CA THR A 2 -7.33 -25.01 -5.85
C THR A 2 -7.74 -23.97 -6.90
N LEU A 3 -8.37 -22.87 -6.45
CA LEU A 3 -8.97 -21.84 -7.31
C LEU A 3 -7.96 -20.87 -7.97
N SER A 4 -6.67 -20.88 -7.58
CA SER A 4 -5.69 -19.86 -7.99
C SER A 4 -5.23 -19.93 -9.46
N ALA A 5 -5.61 -20.96 -10.22
CA ALA A 5 -5.09 -21.19 -11.58
C ALA A 5 -5.90 -20.49 -12.71
N ARG A 6 -6.87 -19.62 -12.40
CA ARG A 6 -7.81 -19.06 -13.40
C ARG A 6 -8.15 -17.56 -13.28
N GLY A 7 -7.53 -16.81 -12.37
CA GLY A 7 -7.73 -15.36 -12.27
C GLY A 7 -6.88 -14.57 -13.27
N TRP A 8 -7.25 -13.31 -13.54
CA TRP A 8 -6.33 -12.35 -14.15
C TRP A 8 -5.28 -11.91 -13.12
N ARG A 9 -4.09 -11.53 -13.59
CA ARG A 9 -3.07 -10.86 -12.77
C ARG A 9 -2.81 -9.46 -13.29
N VAL A 10 -2.77 -8.48 -12.39
CA VAL A 10 -2.36 -7.11 -12.64
C VAL A 10 -1.01 -6.88 -11.98
N GLY A 11 -0.06 -6.32 -12.73
CA GLY A 11 1.25 -5.95 -12.25
C GLY A 11 1.44 -4.44 -12.36
N ILE A 12 1.86 -3.80 -11.27
CA ILE A 12 2.03 -2.33 -11.22
C ILE A 12 3.46 -2.02 -10.75
N SER A 13 4.19 -1.21 -11.50
CA SER A 13 5.36 -0.48 -10.97
C SER A 13 4.94 0.95 -10.65
N ILE A 14 5.43 1.45 -9.51
CA ILE A 14 5.23 2.84 -9.08
C ILE A 14 6.60 3.54 -9.00
N GLY A 15 7.39 3.37 -10.06
CA GLY A 15 8.74 3.91 -10.17
C GLY A 15 8.79 5.43 -10.22
N SER A 16 10.01 5.97 -10.06
CA SER A 16 10.30 7.40 -9.84
C SER A 16 9.86 8.36 -10.95
N ALA A 17 9.52 7.87 -12.15
CA ALA A 17 9.14 8.68 -13.31
C ALA A 17 7.73 8.41 -13.88
N ALA A 18 7.19 7.21 -13.69
CA ALA A 18 5.92 6.78 -14.27
C ALA A 18 5.30 5.65 -13.45
N THR A 19 3.96 5.59 -13.41
CA THR A 19 3.24 4.38 -12.98
C THR A 19 2.86 3.62 -14.25
N VAL A 20 3.23 2.35 -14.28
CA VAL A 20 2.97 1.43 -15.39
C VAL A 20 2.14 0.26 -14.86
N ALA A 21 1.06 -0.07 -15.56
CA ALA A 21 0.19 -1.18 -15.23
C ALA A 21 0.09 -2.18 -16.39
N MET A 22 0.52 -3.42 -16.12
CA MET A 22 0.41 -4.58 -17.02
C MET A 22 -0.71 -5.51 -16.54
N LEU A 23 -1.32 -6.23 -17.47
CA LEU A 23 -2.42 -7.17 -17.24
C LEU A 23 -2.18 -8.47 -18.00
N ARG A 24 -2.38 -9.60 -17.34
CA ARG A 24 -2.15 -10.95 -17.87
C ARG A 24 -3.35 -11.85 -17.55
N ALA A 25 -3.87 -12.54 -18.55
CA ALA A 25 -4.80 -13.66 -18.35
C ALA A 25 -4.04 -14.99 -18.28
N PRO A 26 -4.61 -16.06 -17.71
CA PRO A 26 -4.01 -17.39 -17.72
C PRO A 26 -3.65 -17.83 -19.15
N GLY A 27 -2.40 -18.27 -19.36
CA GLY A 27 -1.90 -18.69 -20.68
C GLY A 27 -1.64 -17.56 -21.69
N MET A 28 -1.91 -16.30 -21.36
CA MET A 28 -1.59 -15.15 -22.22
C MET A 28 -0.28 -14.47 -21.82
N ARG A 29 0.35 -13.78 -22.78
CA ARG A 29 1.42 -12.82 -22.50
C ARG A 29 0.85 -11.58 -21.78
N PRO A 30 1.62 -10.94 -20.89
CA PRO A 30 1.25 -9.65 -20.31
C PRO A 30 1.04 -8.58 -21.39
N ARG A 31 0.12 -7.64 -21.15
CA ARG A 31 -0.13 -6.48 -22.01
C ARG A 31 -0.25 -5.19 -21.16
N PRO A 32 0.23 -4.03 -21.64
CA PRO A 32 0.00 -2.77 -20.95
C PRO A 32 -1.48 -2.40 -20.97
N ILE A 33 -2.01 -2.00 -19.82
CA ILE A 33 -3.27 -1.26 -19.71
C ILE A 33 -2.99 0.24 -19.81
N LEU A 34 -2.05 0.72 -18.98
CA LEU A 34 -1.83 2.14 -18.76
C LEU A 34 -0.35 2.42 -18.50
N ALA A 35 0.15 3.47 -19.13
CA ALA A 35 1.37 4.16 -18.73
C ALA A 35 1.02 5.64 -18.49
N GLY A 36 1.51 6.22 -17.40
CA GLY A 36 1.24 7.61 -17.06
C GLY A 36 2.31 8.22 -16.17
N SER A 37 2.57 9.52 -16.34
CA SER A 37 3.52 10.27 -15.52
C SER A 37 3.02 10.36 -14.07
N ALA A 38 3.67 9.61 -13.19
CA ALA A 38 3.39 9.60 -11.76
C ALA A 38 3.93 10.86 -11.08
N PRO A 39 3.41 11.24 -9.91
CA PRO A 39 4.16 12.10 -9.00
C PRO A 39 5.41 11.34 -8.54
N ARG A 40 6.55 12.02 -8.37
CA ARG A 40 7.69 11.40 -7.68
C ARG A 40 7.26 11.00 -6.27
N LEU A 41 7.51 9.75 -5.90
CA LEU A 41 7.50 9.34 -4.51
C LEU A 41 8.78 9.88 -3.86
N PRO A 42 8.71 10.58 -2.70
CA PRO A 42 9.90 10.86 -1.90
C PRO A 42 10.62 9.57 -1.46
N SER A 43 11.92 9.68 -1.25
CA SER A 43 12.81 8.56 -0.90
C SER A 43 12.70 8.16 0.58
N SER A 44 13.56 7.25 1.01
CA SER A 44 13.78 6.89 2.42
C SER A 44 14.27 8.05 3.31
N ALA A 45 14.75 9.15 2.73
CA ALA A 45 15.30 10.29 3.49
C ALA A 45 14.23 11.18 4.16
N ASP A 46 12.98 11.13 3.71
CA ASP A 46 11.88 11.92 4.29
C ASP A 46 11.35 11.25 5.57
N PRO A 47 11.41 11.91 6.75
CA PRO A 47 11.14 11.28 8.03
C PRO A 47 9.65 10.99 8.26
N VAL A 48 9.33 9.73 8.53
CA VAL A 48 7.97 9.28 8.91
C VAL A 48 7.84 9.26 10.43
N TYR A 49 7.06 10.19 10.98
CA TYR A 49 6.77 10.24 12.42
C TYR A 49 5.68 9.22 12.81
N PRO A 50 5.89 8.40 13.87
CA PRO A 50 4.87 7.49 14.38
C PRO A 50 3.56 8.22 14.71
N GLY A 51 2.43 7.68 14.24
CA GLY A 51 1.09 8.23 14.47
C GLY A 51 0.59 9.23 13.43
N HIS A 52 1.44 9.73 12.52
CA HIS A 52 0.98 10.52 11.37
C HIS A 52 0.71 9.64 10.15
N ARG A 53 -0.33 9.97 9.37
CA ARG A 53 -0.53 9.40 8.02
C ARG A 53 0.62 9.83 7.12
N ASP A 54 1.21 8.89 6.38
CA ASP A 54 2.38 9.16 5.54
C ASP A 54 2.09 10.26 4.49
N PRO A 55 2.88 11.35 4.45
CA PRO A 55 2.79 12.40 3.43
C PRO A 55 2.82 11.88 1.98
N LEU A 56 3.42 10.72 1.71
CA LEU A 56 3.38 10.01 0.41
C LEU A 56 1.96 9.86 -0.15
N LEU A 57 0.95 9.78 0.73
CA LEU A 57 -0.43 9.47 0.38
C LEU A 57 -1.39 10.65 0.63
N ALA A 58 -0.96 11.64 1.41
CA ALA A 58 -1.76 12.80 1.79
C ALA A 58 -1.46 14.03 0.90
N GLY A 59 -1.71 13.91 -0.41
CA GLY A 59 -1.54 14.99 -1.38
C GLY A 59 -0.99 14.56 -2.74
N SER A 60 -0.54 13.31 -2.88
CA SER A 60 -0.04 12.77 -4.14
C SER A 60 -1.17 12.42 -5.13
N MET A 61 -0.84 12.44 -6.43
CA MET A 61 -1.71 11.97 -7.51
C MET A 61 -1.76 10.43 -7.62
N LEU A 62 -1.14 9.68 -6.70
CA LEU A 62 -1.05 8.22 -6.77
C LEU A 62 -2.42 7.53 -6.63
N PRO A 63 -3.29 7.87 -5.65
CA PRO A 63 -4.62 7.24 -5.55
C PRO A 63 -5.49 7.48 -6.80
N GLN A 64 -5.29 8.61 -7.49
CA GLN A 64 -6.02 8.93 -8.72
C GLN A 64 -5.52 8.10 -9.91
N HIS A 65 -4.21 7.87 -10.02
CA HIS A 65 -3.63 6.94 -11.00
C HIS A 65 -4.06 5.49 -10.74
N LEU A 66 -4.03 5.04 -9.47
CA LEU A 66 -4.47 3.70 -9.10
C LEU A 66 -5.98 3.50 -9.36
N ALA A 67 -6.83 4.49 -9.06
CA ALA A 67 -8.26 4.42 -9.41
C ALA A 67 -8.49 4.38 -10.93
N ARG A 68 -7.67 5.08 -11.73
CA ARG A 68 -7.72 4.97 -13.20
C ARG A 68 -7.26 3.61 -13.69
N ILE A 69 -6.19 3.05 -13.12
CA ILE A 69 -5.74 1.68 -13.42
C ILE A 69 -6.84 0.68 -13.07
N ALA A 70 -7.45 0.78 -11.90
CA ALA A 70 -8.55 -0.07 -11.48
C ALA A 70 -9.77 0.02 -12.42
N HIS A 71 -10.15 1.22 -12.87
CA HIS A 71 -11.21 1.38 -13.86
C HIS A 71 -10.91 0.63 -15.17
N GLU A 72 -9.69 0.79 -15.68
CA GLU A 72 -9.25 0.16 -16.94
C GLU A 72 -9.06 -1.36 -16.79
N VAL A 73 -8.64 -1.85 -15.62
CA VAL A 73 -8.60 -3.27 -15.25
C VAL A 73 -10.00 -3.88 -15.31
N HIS A 74 -10.99 -3.29 -14.62
CA HIS A 74 -12.38 -3.78 -14.67
C HIS A 74 -12.98 -3.69 -16.08
N ARG A 75 -12.61 -2.66 -16.86
CA ARG A 75 -13.00 -2.55 -18.28
C ARG A 75 -12.42 -3.65 -19.16
N ALA A 76 -11.24 -4.19 -18.80
CA ALA A 76 -10.51 -5.18 -19.59
C ALA A 76 -10.68 -6.65 -19.13
N ALA A 77 -11.01 -6.88 -17.85
CA ALA A 77 -11.19 -8.20 -17.23
C ALA A 77 -12.64 -8.48 -16.75
N GLY A 78 -13.51 -7.46 -16.74
CA GLY A 78 -14.92 -7.61 -16.36
C GLY A 78 -15.10 -7.92 -14.86
N ALA A 79 -15.86 -8.97 -14.57
CA ALA A 79 -16.18 -9.43 -13.21
C ALA A 79 -15.34 -10.65 -12.76
N GLU A 80 -14.27 -10.99 -13.49
CA GLU A 80 -13.38 -12.08 -13.13
C GLU A 80 -12.45 -11.69 -11.97
N PHE A 81 -11.97 -12.67 -11.20
CA PHE A 81 -11.09 -12.41 -10.07
C PHE A 81 -9.73 -11.91 -10.54
N VAL A 82 -9.24 -10.82 -9.93
CA VAL A 82 -7.97 -10.17 -10.26
C VAL A 82 -7.06 -10.20 -9.03
N GLU A 83 -5.88 -10.82 -9.17
CA GLU A 83 -4.77 -10.66 -8.22
C GLU A 83 -3.91 -9.45 -8.63
N THR A 84 -3.38 -8.72 -7.66
CA THR A 84 -2.65 -7.46 -7.93
C THR A 84 -1.28 -7.46 -7.24
N THR A 85 -0.21 -7.53 -8.03
CA THR A 85 1.16 -7.44 -7.50
C THR A 85 1.71 -6.06 -7.79
N VAL A 86 2.17 -5.36 -6.75
CA VAL A 86 2.64 -3.97 -6.84
C VAL A 86 4.08 -3.89 -6.39
N ALA A 87 4.94 -3.38 -7.25
CA ALA A 87 6.34 -3.17 -6.94
C ALA A 87 6.58 -1.76 -6.36
N CYS A 88 7.41 -1.69 -5.33
CA CYS A 88 7.90 -0.47 -4.71
C CYS A 88 9.42 -0.49 -4.52
N PRO A 89 10.05 0.67 -4.24
CA PRO A 89 11.48 0.74 -3.96
C PRO A 89 11.89 -0.24 -2.84
N PRO A 90 12.98 -1.02 -2.99
CA PRO A 90 13.31 -2.11 -2.07
C PRO A 90 13.57 -1.68 -0.63
N GLU A 91 14.04 -0.45 -0.41
CA GLU A 91 14.36 0.14 0.90
C GLU A 91 13.11 0.55 1.72
N TRP A 92 11.91 0.44 1.14
CA TRP A 92 10.66 0.68 1.87
C TRP A 92 10.41 -0.41 2.93
N GLY A 93 10.33 0.00 4.20
CA GLY A 93 9.92 -0.87 5.31
C GLY A 93 8.41 -1.16 5.33
N ASP A 94 8.01 -2.14 6.16
CA ASP A 94 6.67 -2.74 6.17
C ASP A 94 5.52 -1.73 6.33
N SER A 95 5.71 -0.65 7.10
CA SER A 95 4.71 0.41 7.27
C SER A 95 4.35 1.09 5.94
N ARG A 96 5.34 1.39 5.09
CA ARG A 96 5.10 1.99 3.75
C ARG A 96 4.50 0.95 2.79
N ARG A 97 4.95 -0.30 2.83
CA ARG A 97 4.40 -1.41 2.02
C ARG A 97 2.92 -1.67 2.36
N THR A 98 2.58 -1.69 3.65
CA THR A 98 1.20 -1.86 4.14
C THR A 98 0.32 -0.70 3.73
N ALA A 99 0.77 0.54 3.94
CA ALA A 99 0.03 1.73 3.52
C ALA A 99 -0.19 1.79 1.99
N LEU A 100 0.77 1.32 1.19
CA LEU A 100 0.61 1.15 -0.25
C LEU A 100 -0.46 0.09 -0.59
N ALA A 101 -0.41 -1.09 0.04
CA ALA A 101 -1.39 -2.16 -0.17
C ALA A 101 -2.83 -1.69 0.15
N GLU A 102 -3.02 -0.91 1.22
CA GLU A 102 -4.31 -0.30 1.55
C GLU A 102 -4.82 0.69 0.48
N VAL A 103 -3.93 1.46 -0.16
CA VAL A 103 -4.33 2.44 -1.19
C VAL A 103 -4.69 1.74 -2.48
N VAL A 104 -3.94 0.71 -2.87
CA VAL A 104 -4.25 -0.16 -4.02
C VAL A 104 -5.59 -0.87 -3.79
N THR A 105 -5.83 -1.41 -2.59
CA THR A 105 -7.11 -2.02 -2.20
C THR A 105 -8.25 -1.00 -2.26
N ARG A 106 -8.06 0.22 -1.73
CA ARG A 106 -9.05 1.30 -1.78
C ARG A 106 -9.31 1.86 -3.17
N ALA A 107 -8.41 1.67 -4.13
CA ALA A 107 -8.65 1.96 -5.54
C ALA A 107 -9.58 0.92 -6.22
N GLY A 108 -9.88 -0.19 -5.55
CA GLY A 108 -10.72 -1.28 -6.06
C GLY A 108 -9.97 -2.48 -6.62
N LEU A 109 -8.65 -2.58 -6.38
CA LEU A 109 -7.84 -3.70 -6.86
C LEU A 109 -7.73 -4.80 -5.80
N GLY A 110 -8.05 -6.04 -6.18
CA GLY A 110 -8.13 -7.19 -5.29
C GLY A 110 -6.79 -7.92 -5.10
N GLY A 111 -6.73 -8.75 -4.06
CA GLY A 111 -5.66 -9.73 -3.88
C GLY A 111 -4.25 -9.15 -3.82
N VAL A 112 -4.08 -8.00 -3.17
CA VAL A 112 -2.83 -7.22 -3.24
C VAL A 112 -1.64 -7.96 -2.60
N GLU A 113 -0.49 -7.91 -3.26
CA GLU A 113 0.85 -8.26 -2.76
C GLU A 113 1.83 -7.12 -3.11
N VAL A 114 2.76 -6.81 -2.20
CA VAL A 114 3.74 -5.70 -2.39
C VAL A 114 5.17 -6.22 -2.37
N VAL A 115 5.89 -6.02 -3.47
CA VAL A 115 7.22 -6.59 -3.74
C VAL A 115 8.26 -5.52 -4.01
N ALA A 116 9.54 -5.88 -3.96
CA ALA A 116 10.63 -5.00 -4.38
C ALA A 116 10.71 -4.90 -5.92
N GLU A 117 10.97 -3.72 -6.48
CA GLU A 117 11.08 -3.50 -7.94
C GLU A 117 12.16 -4.38 -8.60
N THR A 118 13.29 -4.61 -7.93
CA THR A 118 14.35 -5.52 -8.41
C THR A 118 13.90 -6.99 -8.44
N VAL A 119 13.13 -7.45 -7.44
CA VAL A 119 12.56 -8.81 -7.38
C VAL A 119 11.47 -9.00 -8.43
N ALA A 120 10.63 -7.99 -8.64
CA ALA A 120 9.62 -8.00 -9.71
C ALA A 120 10.29 -8.10 -11.09
N ALA A 121 11.28 -7.25 -11.39
CA ALA A 121 12.01 -7.30 -12.65
C ALA A 121 12.70 -8.67 -12.87
N ALA A 122 13.33 -9.23 -11.82
CA ALA A 122 13.98 -10.53 -11.89
C ALA A 122 13.01 -11.69 -12.20
N ALA A 123 11.72 -11.56 -11.93
CA ALA A 123 10.72 -12.55 -12.33
C ALA A 123 10.64 -12.72 -13.85
N CYS A 124 10.98 -11.71 -14.66
CA CYS A 124 11.09 -11.86 -16.12
C CYS A 124 12.22 -12.81 -16.56
N LEU A 125 13.11 -13.20 -15.64
CA LEU A 125 14.17 -14.20 -15.86
C LEU A 125 13.81 -15.60 -15.33
N THR A 126 12.59 -15.84 -14.84
CA THR A 126 12.13 -17.21 -14.52
C THR A 126 11.68 -17.97 -15.76
N ASP A 127 11.15 -17.27 -16.75
CA ASP A 127 10.47 -17.81 -17.94
C ASP A 127 11.38 -17.84 -19.19
N LEU A 128 12.69 -17.61 -19.03
CA LEU A 128 13.69 -17.74 -20.10
C LEU A 128 14.30 -19.15 -20.09
N ASP A 129 14.23 -19.84 -21.24
CA ASP A 129 14.50 -21.29 -21.37
C ASP A 129 15.89 -21.74 -20.86
N ASP A 130 16.92 -20.89 -20.92
CA ASP A 130 18.30 -21.22 -20.51
C ASP A 130 18.58 -21.10 -18.99
N GLY A 131 17.60 -20.68 -18.17
CA GLY A 131 17.72 -20.74 -16.70
C GLY A 131 18.90 -19.94 -16.12
N ALA A 132 19.14 -18.73 -16.64
CA ALA A 132 20.37 -17.92 -16.51
C ALA A 132 20.99 -17.74 -15.10
N VAL A 133 20.23 -17.97 -14.02
CA VAL A 133 20.77 -18.10 -12.66
C VAL A 133 20.16 -19.34 -12.00
N ALA A 134 21.00 -20.35 -11.73
CA ALA A 134 20.61 -21.56 -11.02
C ALA A 134 20.25 -21.28 -9.54
N PRO A 135 19.39 -22.10 -8.90
CA PRO A 135 19.04 -21.94 -7.47
C PRO A 135 20.26 -21.85 -6.55
N GLY A 136 20.21 -20.91 -5.60
CA GLY A 136 21.32 -20.54 -4.73
C GLY A 136 22.31 -19.52 -5.34
N GLY A 137 22.35 -19.41 -6.67
CA GLY A 137 23.16 -18.44 -7.41
C GLY A 137 22.70 -16.99 -7.24
N LEU A 138 23.59 -16.05 -7.61
CA LEU A 138 23.38 -14.61 -7.44
C LEU A 138 23.08 -13.92 -8.79
N LEU A 139 22.15 -12.97 -8.75
CA LEU A 139 21.78 -12.06 -9.83
C LEU A 139 22.03 -10.62 -9.38
N LEU A 140 22.76 -9.84 -10.17
CA LEU A 140 22.81 -8.39 -9.98
C LEU A 140 21.75 -7.75 -10.88
N VAL A 141 20.75 -7.08 -10.29
CA VAL A 141 19.82 -6.20 -11.00
C VAL A 141 20.32 -4.77 -10.87
N PHE A 142 20.48 -4.05 -11.99
CA PHE A 142 20.88 -2.65 -12.03
C PHE A 142 19.79 -1.85 -12.77
N ASP A 143 19.08 -0.98 -12.05
CA ASP A 143 18.12 -0.05 -12.64
C ASP A 143 18.81 1.28 -12.93
N ALA A 144 18.94 1.60 -14.22
CA ALA A 144 19.43 2.88 -14.71
C ALA A 144 18.24 3.85 -14.82
N GLY A 145 17.75 4.32 -13.68
CA GLY A 145 16.51 5.08 -13.54
C GLY A 145 16.58 6.54 -14.02
N ALA A 146 15.58 7.32 -13.66
CA ALA A 146 15.47 8.74 -14.01
C ALA A 146 16.16 9.68 -13.01
N SER A 147 16.12 9.38 -11.72
CA SER A 147 16.74 10.18 -10.63
C SER A 147 17.99 9.55 -10.03
N SER A 148 18.02 8.23 -10.00
CA SER A 148 19.02 7.36 -9.37
C SER A 148 19.48 6.30 -10.36
N CYS A 149 20.61 5.68 -10.05
CA CYS A 149 20.93 4.33 -10.48
C CYS A 149 20.91 3.45 -9.22
N ASP A 150 20.22 2.31 -9.30
CA ASP A 150 19.86 1.49 -8.15
C ASP A 150 20.33 0.05 -8.38
N ALA A 151 21.03 -0.54 -7.41
CA ALA A 151 21.69 -1.83 -7.53
C ALA A 151 21.14 -2.83 -6.49
N GLY A 152 20.60 -3.96 -6.95
CA GLY A 152 20.08 -5.03 -6.10
C GLY A 152 20.79 -6.35 -6.36
N LEU A 153 21.46 -6.90 -5.34
CA LEU A 153 21.98 -8.27 -5.37
C LEU A 153 20.89 -9.21 -4.86
N LEU A 154 20.41 -10.10 -5.73
CA LEU A 154 19.37 -11.06 -5.44
C LEU A 154 19.92 -12.49 -5.46
N ARG A 155 19.35 -13.39 -4.67
CA ARG A 155 19.63 -14.83 -4.73
C ARG A 155 18.46 -15.56 -5.39
N ARG A 156 18.73 -16.46 -6.34
CA ARG A 156 17.72 -17.34 -6.92
C ARG A 156 17.26 -18.35 -5.87
N THR A 157 15.96 -18.45 -5.65
CA THR A 157 15.32 -19.51 -4.87
C THR A 157 14.60 -20.49 -5.82
N PRO A 158 14.15 -21.67 -5.34
CA PRO A 158 13.39 -22.60 -6.19
C PRO A 158 12.12 -22.00 -6.81
N GLY A 159 11.52 -20.99 -6.17
CA GLY A 159 10.27 -20.34 -6.61
C GLY A 159 10.40 -18.88 -7.05
N GLY A 160 11.62 -18.34 -7.23
CA GLY A 160 11.80 -16.94 -7.63
C GLY A 160 13.15 -16.36 -7.20
N PHE A 161 13.14 -15.12 -6.70
CA PHE A 161 14.32 -14.39 -6.24
C PHE A 161 14.04 -13.70 -4.90
N GLU A 162 15.07 -13.59 -4.06
CA GLU A 162 15.01 -12.90 -2.76
C GLU A 162 16.22 -11.96 -2.60
N THR A 163 16.02 -10.78 -2.04
CA THR A 163 17.06 -9.74 -1.93
C THR A 163 18.12 -10.11 -0.89
N VAL A 164 19.40 -10.00 -1.27
CA VAL A 164 20.56 -10.16 -0.39
C VAL A 164 21.08 -8.80 0.06
N ALA A 165 21.22 -7.85 -0.87
CA ALA A 165 21.64 -6.48 -0.61
C ALA A 165 21.01 -5.52 -1.64
N PHE A 166 20.86 -4.25 -1.28
CA PHE A 166 20.35 -3.19 -2.16
C PHE A 166 20.98 -1.84 -1.82
N GLU A 167 21.25 -1.02 -2.83
CA GLU A 167 21.90 0.30 -2.72
C GLU A 167 21.33 1.28 -3.77
N THR A 168 21.18 2.56 -3.41
CA THR A 168 20.51 3.59 -4.21
C THR A 168 21.37 4.84 -4.29
N VAL A 169 21.94 5.11 -5.47
CA VAL A 169 22.81 6.29 -5.66
C VAL A 169 22.01 7.45 -6.25
N ALA A 170 21.51 8.31 -5.36
CA ALA A 170 20.81 9.54 -5.74
C ALA A 170 21.67 10.46 -6.64
N ASP A 171 20.98 11.24 -7.49
CA ASP A 171 21.61 12.15 -8.48
C ASP A 171 22.54 11.43 -9.47
N THR A 172 22.17 10.21 -9.92
CA THR A 172 22.88 9.49 -10.99
C THR A 172 22.02 8.99 -12.14
N GLY A 173 20.69 9.19 -12.09
CA GLY A 173 19.78 8.80 -13.17
C GLY A 173 19.68 9.82 -14.32
N GLY A 174 18.82 9.51 -15.29
CA GLY A 174 18.65 10.24 -16.56
C GLY A 174 18.49 11.77 -16.49
N ILE A 175 17.93 12.33 -15.41
CA ILE A 175 17.75 13.77 -15.20
C ILE A 175 19.09 14.47 -14.93
N ARG A 176 20.04 13.77 -14.30
CA ARG A 176 21.39 14.30 -14.08
C ARG A 176 22.11 14.49 -15.42
N PHE A 177 22.04 13.48 -16.29
CA PHE A 177 22.54 13.53 -17.66
C PHE A 177 21.93 14.68 -18.47
N ASP A 178 20.61 14.92 -18.36
CA ASP A 178 19.96 16.08 -19.00
C ASP A 178 20.50 17.41 -18.47
N THR A 179 20.76 17.50 -17.16
CA THR A 179 21.31 18.70 -16.52
C THR A 179 22.73 19.00 -16.98
N ASP A 180 23.61 17.99 -16.98
CA ASP A 180 25.00 18.14 -17.41
C ASP A 180 25.11 18.48 -18.92
N LEU A 181 24.21 17.93 -19.76
CA LEU A 181 24.07 18.32 -21.17
C LEU A 181 23.59 19.79 -21.34
N VAL A 182 22.61 20.23 -20.55
CA VAL A 182 22.15 21.64 -20.54
C VAL A 182 23.32 22.57 -20.20
N GLU A 183 24.16 22.25 -19.21
CA GLU A 183 25.32 23.08 -18.86
C GLU A 183 26.41 23.07 -19.95
N PHE A 184 26.67 21.93 -20.59
CA PHE A 184 27.59 21.80 -21.73
C PHE A 184 27.16 22.63 -22.95
N ILE A 185 25.88 22.57 -23.32
CA ILE A 185 25.28 23.40 -24.38
C ILE A 185 25.41 24.89 -24.05
N GLY A 186 25.15 25.24 -22.80
CA GLY A 186 25.36 26.58 -22.27
C GLY A 186 26.78 27.08 -22.47
N ALA A 187 27.78 26.26 -22.11
CA ALA A 187 29.19 26.59 -22.29
C ALA A 187 29.57 26.81 -23.77
N ARG A 188 29.01 26.03 -24.69
CA ARG A 188 29.27 26.19 -26.15
C ARG A 188 28.72 27.49 -26.74
N ILE A 189 27.60 28.01 -26.23
CA ILE A 189 27.00 29.26 -26.76
C ILE A 189 27.35 30.52 -25.94
N ALA A 190 28.03 30.40 -24.81
CA ALA A 190 28.29 31.48 -23.86
C ALA A 190 29.22 32.61 -24.34
N GLY A 191 29.71 32.54 -25.58
CA GLY A 191 30.35 33.63 -26.31
C GLY A 191 29.32 34.64 -26.81
N GLU A 192 28.97 34.56 -28.11
CA GLU A 192 28.07 35.51 -28.78
C GLU A 192 26.65 35.51 -28.18
N ASN A 193 26.14 34.33 -27.79
CA ASN A 193 24.79 34.15 -27.26
C ASN A 193 24.69 34.24 -25.73
N ARG A 194 25.69 34.83 -25.05
CA ARG A 194 25.74 34.93 -23.57
C ARG A 194 24.46 35.50 -22.95
N ALA A 195 23.88 36.55 -23.54
CA ALA A 195 22.66 37.19 -23.04
C ALA A 195 21.42 36.30 -23.23
N VAL A 196 21.36 35.53 -24.32
CA VAL A 196 20.30 34.55 -24.57
C VAL A 196 20.40 33.39 -23.57
N TRP A 197 21.62 32.91 -23.31
CA TRP A 197 21.85 31.84 -22.34
C TRP A 197 21.39 32.20 -20.92
N GLN A 198 21.61 33.44 -20.47
CA GLN A 198 21.11 33.88 -19.16
C GLN A 198 19.57 33.84 -19.10
N ARG A 199 18.86 34.19 -20.18
CA ARG A 199 17.39 34.10 -20.23
C ARG A 199 16.87 32.65 -20.16
N LEU A 200 17.61 31.70 -20.73
CA LEU A 200 17.28 30.27 -20.63
C LEU A 200 17.63 29.71 -19.23
N LYS A 201 18.72 30.18 -18.62
CA LYS A 201 19.16 29.78 -17.27
C LYS A 201 18.30 30.36 -16.15
N ASP A 202 17.85 31.61 -16.27
CA ASP A 202 16.98 32.33 -15.33
C ASP A 202 15.80 33.03 -16.06
N PRO A 203 14.65 32.33 -16.24
CA PRO A 203 13.61 32.74 -17.17
C PRO A 203 12.58 33.71 -16.56
N LEU A 204 12.86 35.01 -16.67
CA LEU A 204 12.04 36.08 -16.11
C LEU A 204 10.68 36.27 -16.81
N THR A 205 10.59 36.17 -18.14
CA THR A 205 9.33 36.34 -18.89
C THR A 205 8.61 35.01 -19.18
N PRO A 206 7.31 35.02 -19.53
CA PRO A 206 6.62 33.82 -19.99
C PRO A 206 7.27 33.19 -21.24
N VAL A 207 7.84 34.02 -22.12
CA VAL A 207 8.55 33.56 -23.33
C VAL A 207 9.83 32.83 -22.95
N ASP A 208 10.60 33.37 -22.00
CA ASP A 208 11.83 32.70 -21.51
C ASP A 208 11.50 31.37 -20.82
N ARG A 209 10.38 31.29 -20.08
CA ARG A 209 9.94 30.04 -19.45
C ARG A 209 9.53 28.99 -20.48
N ALA A 210 8.81 29.38 -21.53
CA ALA A 210 8.48 28.48 -22.63
C ALA A 210 9.74 28.01 -23.38
N ALA A 211 10.66 28.94 -23.68
CA ALA A 211 11.93 28.63 -24.34
C ALA A 211 12.83 27.71 -23.50
N ARG A 212 12.86 27.88 -22.17
CA ARG A 212 13.55 26.95 -21.27
C ARG A 212 12.93 25.55 -21.30
N LEU A 213 11.59 25.44 -21.26
CA LEU A 213 10.94 24.13 -21.33
C LEU A 213 11.28 23.41 -22.64
N LEU A 214 11.20 24.12 -23.77
CA LEU A 214 11.61 23.58 -25.09
C LEU A 214 13.08 23.14 -25.12
N LEU A 215 14.00 23.90 -24.50
CA LEU A 215 15.41 23.49 -24.39
C LEU A 215 15.55 22.17 -23.62
N TRP A 216 14.87 22.01 -22.48
CA TRP A 216 14.95 20.78 -21.69
C TRP A 216 14.29 19.58 -22.39
N GLU A 217 13.21 19.81 -23.16
CA GLU A 217 12.59 18.79 -24.01
C GLU A 217 13.53 18.36 -25.15
N GLU A 218 14.17 19.29 -25.85
CA GLU A 218 15.14 18.98 -26.91
C GLU A 218 16.43 18.34 -26.38
N VAL A 219 16.95 18.76 -25.22
CA VAL A 219 18.14 18.11 -24.63
C VAL A 219 17.83 16.66 -24.23
N ARG A 220 16.66 16.41 -23.63
CA ARG A 220 16.22 15.05 -23.34
C ARG A 220 16.09 14.22 -24.62
N ALA A 221 15.43 14.77 -25.64
CA ALA A 221 15.26 14.08 -26.92
C ALA A 221 16.59 13.84 -27.64
N LEU A 222 17.57 14.74 -27.50
CA LEU A 222 18.95 14.58 -27.97
C LEU A 222 19.67 13.44 -27.24
N LYS A 223 19.59 13.38 -25.92
CA LYS A 223 20.16 12.28 -25.12
C LYS A 223 19.56 10.93 -25.52
N GLU A 224 18.25 10.88 -25.72
CA GLU A 224 17.54 9.69 -26.19
C GLU A 224 17.99 9.31 -27.61
N ARG A 225 18.09 10.27 -28.55
CA ARG A 225 18.64 10.07 -29.91
C ARG A 225 20.09 9.53 -29.88
N LEU A 226 20.96 10.04 -29.01
CA LEU A 226 22.37 9.62 -28.88
C LEU A 226 22.56 8.20 -28.33
N SER A 227 21.51 7.57 -27.79
CA SER A 227 21.57 6.15 -27.42
C SER A 227 21.75 5.27 -28.66
N ASP A 228 21.05 5.59 -29.76
CA ASP A 228 21.14 4.87 -31.04
C ASP A 228 22.07 5.54 -32.07
N GLN A 229 22.11 6.87 -32.10
CA GLN A 229 22.89 7.68 -33.05
C GLN A 229 24.29 8.06 -32.52
N HIS A 230 25.29 8.10 -33.41
CA HIS A 230 26.66 8.53 -33.05
C HIS A 230 26.80 10.04 -32.85
N GLU A 231 25.96 10.82 -33.52
CA GLU A 231 25.80 12.26 -33.35
C GLU A 231 24.36 12.66 -33.65
N THR A 232 23.92 13.80 -33.13
CA THR A 232 22.61 14.37 -33.43
C THR A 232 22.64 15.88 -33.20
N THR A 233 21.65 16.61 -33.72
CA THR A 233 21.55 18.07 -33.51
C THR A 233 20.49 18.46 -32.49
N LEU A 234 20.65 19.64 -31.90
CA LEU A 234 19.56 20.42 -31.30
C LEU A 234 19.53 21.84 -31.90
N THR A 235 18.38 22.50 -31.80
CA THR A 235 18.25 23.95 -32.02
C THR A 235 18.09 24.62 -30.65
N VAL A 236 18.96 25.57 -30.32
CA VAL A 236 18.87 26.32 -29.06
C VAL A 236 17.77 27.40 -29.19
N PRO A 237 16.69 27.34 -28.38
CA PRO A 237 15.62 28.35 -28.43
C PRO A 237 16.13 29.75 -28.15
N LEU A 238 15.53 30.77 -28.78
CA LEU A 238 15.88 32.20 -28.69
C LEU A 238 17.27 32.59 -29.25
N ALA A 239 18.10 31.63 -29.68
CA ALA A 239 19.46 31.86 -30.19
C ALA A 239 19.61 31.57 -31.70
N ASP A 240 18.59 30.95 -32.34
CA ASP A 240 18.60 30.39 -33.69
C ASP A 240 19.87 29.60 -34.05
N THR A 241 20.51 29.03 -33.02
CA THR A 241 21.79 28.34 -33.10
C THR A 241 21.55 26.85 -33.10
N VAL A 242 21.91 26.19 -34.20
CA VAL A 242 21.93 24.72 -34.29
C VAL A 242 23.29 24.21 -33.81
N LEU A 243 23.28 23.23 -32.92
CA LEU A 243 24.49 22.58 -32.41
C LEU A 243 24.44 21.08 -32.73
N THR A 244 25.53 20.52 -33.23
CA THR A 244 25.78 19.08 -33.21
C THR A 244 26.38 18.69 -31.85
N VAL A 245 25.94 17.56 -31.30
CA VAL A 245 26.54 16.90 -30.14
C VAL A 245 26.80 15.44 -30.50
N THR A 246 27.97 14.92 -30.13
CA THR A 246 28.31 13.51 -30.38
C THR A 246 28.01 12.62 -29.18
N ARG A 247 27.91 11.30 -29.41
CA ARG A 247 27.83 10.30 -28.34
C ARG A 247 29.07 10.35 -27.44
N GLU A 248 30.26 10.58 -28.00
CA GLU A 248 31.51 10.64 -27.23
C GLU A 248 31.54 11.83 -26.27
N GLU A 249 31.04 12.99 -26.70
CA GLU A 249 30.87 14.17 -25.84
C GLU A 249 29.86 13.89 -24.71
N PHE A 250 28.73 13.24 -25.03
CA PHE A 250 27.75 12.86 -24.03
C PHE A 250 28.27 11.80 -23.04
N GLU A 251 28.92 10.74 -23.53
CA GLU A 251 29.51 9.68 -22.71
C GLU A 251 30.61 10.25 -21.79
N THR A 252 31.36 11.26 -22.23
CA THR A 252 32.33 12.00 -21.41
C THR A 252 31.66 12.73 -20.23
N LEU A 253 30.49 13.33 -20.43
CA LEU A 253 29.70 13.96 -19.36
C LEU A 253 29.06 12.92 -18.42
N ALA A 254 28.60 11.80 -18.97
CA ALA A 254 27.92 10.75 -18.21
C ALA A 254 28.88 9.89 -17.35
N ARG A 255 30.14 9.69 -17.78
CA ARG A 255 31.07 8.76 -17.11
C ARG A 255 31.31 9.08 -15.62
N PRO A 256 31.60 10.33 -15.19
CA PRO A 256 31.81 10.65 -13.77
C PRO A 256 30.57 10.42 -12.89
N VAL A 257 29.38 10.47 -13.48
CA VAL A 257 28.10 10.20 -12.82
C VAL A 257 27.89 8.69 -12.66
N LEU A 258 28.08 7.91 -13.73
CA LEU A 258 28.01 6.45 -13.69
C LEU A 258 29.11 5.83 -12.80
N ASP A 259 30.32 6.38 -12.81
CA ASP A 259 31.42 5.96 -11.94
C ASP A 259 31.07 6.08 -10.44
N ARG A 260 30.13 6.95 -10.03
CA ARG A 260 29.58 6.96 -8.66
C ARG A 260 28.72 5.73 -8.39
N ALA A 261 27.74 5.47 -9.25
CA ALA A 261 26.83 4.32 -9.13
C ALA A 261 27.59 2.97 -9.14
N LEU A 262 28.60 2.85 -10.00
CA LEU A 262 29.40 1.64 -10.18
C LEU A 262 30.38 1.38 -9.01
N ARG A 263 30.79 2.43 -8.27
CA ARG A 263 31.51 2.24 -6.99
C ARG A 263 30.59 1.62 -5.95
N ALA A 264 29.44 2.24 -5.69
CA ALA A 264 28.46 1.69 -4.75
C ALA A 264 28.00 0.27 -5.14
N THR A 265 27.87 -0.03 -6.44
CA THR A 265 27.59 -1.38 -6.94
C THR A 265 28.72 -2.37 -6.66
N ARG A 266 29.99 -1.95 -6.76
CA ARG A 266 31.15 -2.77 -6.38
C ARG A 266 31.18 -3.05 -4.89
N ASP A 267 30.89 -2.04 -4.09
CA ASP A 267 30.92 -2.12 -2.64
C ASP A 267 29.77 -3.03 -2.13
N LEU A 268 28.58 -2.94 -2.73
CA LEU A 268 27.43 -3.84 -2.50
C LEU A 268 27.69 -5.29 -2.92
N LEU A 269 28.60 -5.55 -3.86
CA LEU A 269 28.97 -6.92 -4.22
C LEU A 269 29.86 -7.58 -3.16
N ASP A 270 30.60 -6.83 -2.33
CA ASP A 270 31.51 -7.32 -1.28
C ASP A 270 32.37 -8.53 -1.71
N GLY A 271 32.96 -8.43 -2.92
CA GLY A 271 33.78 -9.50 -3.52
C GLY A 271 33.01 -10.72 -4.05
N ALA A 272 31.68 -10.80 -3.88
CA ALA A 272 30.85 -11.83 -4.48
C ALA A 272 30.74 -11.66 -6.01
N SER A 273 30.67 -12.78 -6.73
CA SER A 273 30.46 -12.80 -8.18
C SER A 273 29.00 -13.08 -8.51
N ALA A 274 28.36 -12.19 -9.26
CA ALA A 274 27.05 -12.44 -9.84
C ALA A 274 27.16 -13.42 -11.02
N ALA A 275 26.25 -14.40 -11.08
CA ALA A 275 26.19 -15.36 -12.18
C ALA A 275 25.71 -14.69 -13.48
N ALA A 276 24.74 -13.78 -13.35
CA ALA A 276 24.25 -12.91 -14.41
C ALA A 276 24.06 -11.48 -13.89
N VAL A 277 24.03 -10.52 -14.82
CA VAL A 277 23.68 -9.11 -14.59
C VAL A 277 22.43 -8.81 -15.41
N PHE A 278 21.47 -8.07 -14.85
CA PHE A 278 20.24 -7.67 -15.50
C PHE A 278 20.09 -6.16 -15.45
N LEU A 279 20.00 -5.53 -16.62
CA LEU A 279 20.01 -4.07 -16.77
C LEU A 279 18.61 -3.59 -17.21
N ILE A 280 18.01 -2.73 -16.38
CA ILE A 280 16.65 -2.21 -16.52
C ILE A 280 16.61 -0.68 -16.33
N GLY A 281 15.42 -0.08 -16.37
CA GLY A 281 15.26 1.37 -16.22
C GLY A 281 15.46 2.15 -17.52
N GLY A 282 14.89 3.35 -17.61
CA GLY A 282 14.82 4.10 -18.88
C GLY A 282 16.19 4.47 -19.48
N SER A 283 17.20 4.72 -18.63
CA SER A 283 18.56 5.11 -19.02
C SER A 283 19.47 3.92 -19.36
N SER A 284 19.00 2.67 -19.22
CA SER A 284 19.73 1.45 -19.62
C SER A 284 20.16 1.46 -21.09
N ARG A 285 19.40 2.15 -21.93
CA ARG A 285 19.61 2.30 -23.37
C ARG A 285 20.89 3.04 -23.73
N ILE A 286 21.49 3.79 -22.78
CA ILE A 286 22.75 4.50 -22.99
C ILE A 286 23.88 3.46 -23.10
N PRO A 287 24.56 3.29 -24.26
CA PRO A 287 25.48 2.18 -24.47
C PRO A 287 26.65 2.11 -23.47
N LEU A 288 27.08 3.25 -22.92
CA LEU A 288 28.09 3.32 -21.87
C LEU A 288 27.71 2.50 -20.61
N VAL A 289 26.43 2.49 -20.22
CA VAL A 289 25.98 1.79 -19.00
C VAL A 289 26.24 0.29 -19.09
N GLY A 290 25.88 -0.32 -20.23
CA GLY A 290 26.15 -1.73 -20.50
C GLY A 290 27.65 -2.04 -20.51
N ARG A 291 28.47 -1.23 -21.20
CA ARG A 291 29.92 -1.43 -21.27
C ARG A 291 30.59 -1.34 -19.90
N LEU A 292 30.25 -0.34 -19.09
CA LEU A 292 30.84 -0.17 -17.76
C LEU A 292 30.39 -1.25 -16.75
N LEU A 293 29.18 -1.80 -16.90
CA LEU A 293 28.76 -2.98 -16.12
C LEU A 293 29.53 -4.24 -16.54
N THR A 294 29.80 -4.43 -17.83
CA THR A 294 30.69 -5.51 -18.31
C THR A 294 32.12 -5.34 -17.78
N GLU A 295 32.67 -4.13 -17.80
CA GLU A 295 33.98 -3.80 -17.19
C GLU A 295 34.02 -4.08 -15.68
N LEU A 296 32.94 -3.80 -14.96
CA LEU A 296 32.85 -4.02 -13.50
C LEU A 296 32.72 -5.50 -13.12
N THR A 297 31.93 -6.28 -13.88
CA THR A 297 31.45 -7.60 -13.45
C THR A 297 32.03 -8.78 -14.24
N GLY A 298 32.64 -8.53 -15.41
CA GLY A 298 33.03 -9.57 -16.36
C GLY A 298 31.84 -10.29 -17.02
N ARG A 299 30.62 -9.74 -16.93
CA ARG A 299 29.38 -10.28 -17.51
C ARG A 299 28.72 -9.24 -18.40
N GLU A 300 28.33 -9.63 -19.60
CA GLU A 300 27.45 -8.81 -20.44
C GLU A 300 26.06 -8.73 -19.79
N PRO A 301 25.49 -7.53 -19.57
CA PRO A 301 24.16 -7.41 -18.98
C PRO A 301 23.06 -7.94 -19.89
N ILE A 302 22.24 -8.84 -19.35
CA ILE A 302 20.96 -9.20 -19.94
C ILE A 302 20.10 -7.92 -19.99
N THR A 303 19.58 -7.61 -21.16
CA THR A 303 18.68 -6.47 -21.40
C THR A 303 17.33 -6.95 -21.92
N VAL A 304 16.32 -6.10 -21.80
CA VAL A 304 14.98 -6.32 -22.35
C VAL A 304 14.64 -5.26 -23.38
N LYS A 305 13.72 -5.58 -24.30
CA LYS A 305 13.27 -4.67 -25.35
C LYS A 305 12.64 -3.38 -24.81
N ASP A 306 11.82 -3.51 -23.77
CA ASP A 306 11.00 -2.43 -23.21
C ASP A 306 11.26 -2.30 -21.69
N PRO A 307 12.45 -1.80 -21.27
CA PRO A 307 12.91 -1.78 -19.88
C PRO A 307 12.09 -0.90 -18.93
N ASP A 308 11.22 -0.03 -19.45
CA ASP A 308 10.27 0.75 -18.65
C ASP A 308 8.99 -0.05 -18.28
N LEU A 309 8.77 -1.22 -18.91
CA LEU A 309 7.62 -2.08 -18.64
C LEU A 309 7.97 -3.28 -17.75
N VAL A 310 9.23 -3.71 -17.75
CA VAL A 310 9.71 -5.01 -17.22
C VAL A 310 9.36 -5.25 -15.75
N VAL A 311 9.38 -4.22 -14.91
CA VAL A 311 9.03 -4.31 -13.48
C VAL A 311 7.54 -4.64 -13.33
N ALA A 312 6.67 -3.93 -14.06
CA ALA A 312 5.23 -4.18 -14.05
C ALA A 312 4.86 -5.49 -14.76
N GLU A 313 5.64 -5.91 -15.77
CA GLU A 313 5.48 -7.20 -16.44
C GLU A 313 5.78 -8.35 -15.47
N GLY A 314 6.93 -8.33 -14.80
CA GLY A 314 7.35 -9.36 -13.86
C GLY A 314 6.44 -9.51 -12.64
N CYS A 315 5.80 -8.42 -12.19
CA CYS A 315 4.70 -8.48 -11.22
C CYS A 315 3.55 -9.41 -11.66
N THR A 316 3.27 -9.57 -12.97
CA THR A 316 2.26 -10.52 -13.47
C THR A 316 2.76 -11.97 -13.63
N LEU A 317 4.08 -12.16 -13.55
CA LEU A 317 4.73 -13.48 -13.65
C LEU A 317 4.84 -14.14 -12.28
N LEU A 318 5.23 -13.37 -11.25
CA LEU A 318 5.34 -13.82 -9.86
C LEU A 318 4.15 -14.68 -9.42
N GLU A 319 4.45 -15.83 -8.82
CA GLU A 319 3.47 -16.63 -8.10
C GLU A 319 3.35 -16.12 -6.67
N ARG A 320 2.14 -15.73 -6.30
CA ARG A 320 1.81 -15.23 -4.96
C ARG A 320 2.14 -16.29 -3.93
N LYS A 321 3.06 -15.99 -3.01
CA LYS A 321 3.30 -16.86 -1.84
C LYS A 321 1.98 -16.93 -1.08
N GLN A 322 1.34 -18.11 -1.05
CA GLN A 322 0.09 -18.27 -0.31
C GLN A 322 0.32 -17.89 1.15
N ALA A 323 -0.44 -16.90 1.64
CA ALA A 323 -0.50 -16.62 3.06
C ALA A 323 -0.87 -17.93 3.77
N PRO A 324 -0.16 -18.32 4.84
CA PRO A 324 -0.46 -19.57 5.55
C PRO A 324 -1.93 -19.52 5.99
N LEU A 325 -2.67 -20.61 5.77
CA LEU A 325 -4.04 -20.72 6.28
C LEU A 325 -3.98 -20.51 7.80
N ILE A 326 -4.75 -19.58 8.35
CA ILE A 326 -4.82 -19.35 9.80
C ILE A 326 -6.14 -19.91 10.29
N ASP A 327 -6.07 -20.85 11.24
CA ASP A 327 -7.21 -21.42 11.94
C ASP A 327 -7.38 -20.69 13.28
N ASP A 328 -8.44 -19.89 13.41
CA ASP A 328 -8.76 -19.06 14.59
C ASP A 328 -9.63 -19.77 15.64
N ASP A 329 -10.05 -21.00 15.33
CA ASP A 329 -11.10 -21.78 15.98
C ASP A 329 -10.58 -23.12 16.54
N VAL A 330 -9.28 -23.24 16.82
CA VAL A 330 -8.66 -24.49 17.30
C VAL A 330 -8.92 -24.71 18.79
N GLN A 331 -9.10 -25.97 19.18
CA GLN A 331 -9.35 -26.45 20.54
C GLN A 331 -8.40 -27.60 20.91
N PHE A 332 -8.15 -27.74 22.21
CA PHE A 332 -7.42 -28.85 22.80
C PHE A 332 -8.32 -29.63 23.76
N THR A 333 -8.55 -30.91 23.49
CA THR A 333 -9.46 -31.78 24.25
C THR A 333 -8.71 -32.97 24.85
N VAL A 334 -8.79 -33.14 26.16
CA VAL A 334 -8.13 -34.22 26.90
C VAL A 334 -9.16 -35.22 27.45
N TYR A 335 -9.02 -36.48 27.01
CA TYR A 335 -9.69 -37.65 27.58
C TYR A 335 -8.70 -38.36 28.51
N ARG A 336 -9.04 -38.39 29.79
CA ARG A 336 -8.20 -38.91 30.89
C ARG A 336 -8.81 -40.18 31.48
N PRO A 337 -8.04 -41.04 32.17
CA PRO A 337 -8.61 -42.14 32.92
C PRO A 337 -9.40 -41.60 34.13
N LEU A 338 -10.49 -42.27 34.50
CA LEU A 338 -11.32 -41.86 35.66
C LEU A 338 -10.58 -41.97 37.00
N ARG A 339 -9.58 -42.85 37.09
CA ARG A 339 -8.72 -43.11 38.26
C ARG A 339 -7.31 -43.46 37.79
N LEU A 340 -6.29 -43.19 38.61
CA LEU A 340 -4.94 -43.71 38.42
C LEU A 340 -4.58 -44.74 39.52
N PRO A 341 -4.69 -46.05 39.24
CA PRO A 341 -4.20 -47.08 40.16
C PRO A 341 -2.66 -47.04 40.27
N PRO A 342 -2.07 -47.10 41.48
CA PRO A 342 -0.62 -47.10 41.67
C PRO A 342 0.13 -48.20 40.92
N ASN A 343 1.35 -47.89 40.48
CA ASN A 343 2.28 -48.75 39.71
C ASN A 343 1.77 -49.29 38.36
N ARG A 344 0.53 -49.02 37.97
CA ARG A 344 -0.07 -49.46 36.71
C ARG A 344 -0.02 -48.34 35.67
N TRP A 345 0.13 -48.73 34.40
CA TRP A 345 0.10 -47.81 33.26
C TRP A 345 -1.33 -47.67 32.71
N GLU A 346 -1.95 -46.51 32.93
CA GLU A 346 -3.19 -46.10 32.28
C GLU A 346 -2.91 -45.24 31.04
N SER A 347 -3.95 -44.95 30.25
CA SER A 347 -3.85 -44.13 29.03
C SER A 347 -4.59 -42.80 29.18
N MET A 348 -4.06 -41.76 28.54
CA MET A 348 -4.69 -40.46 28.34
C MET A 348 -4.57 -40.09 26.85
N LEU A 349 -5.66 -39.65 26.24
CA LEU A 349 -5.63 -39.07 24.90
C LEU A 349 -5.71 -37.54 24.98
N VAL A 350 -4.94 -36.89 24.12
CA VAL A 350 -4.99 -35.44 23.87
C VAL A 350 -5.28 -35.25 22.38
N PHE A 351 -6.30 -34.45 22.07
CA PHE A 351 -6.64 -34.06 20.71
C PHE A 351 -6.37 -32.57 20.52
N ALA A 352 -5.84 -32.20 19.36
CA ALA A 352 -5.89 -30.84 18.84
C ALA A 352 -6.84 -30.84 17.64
N HIS A 353 -7.87 -30.00 17.63
CA HIS A 353 -8.91 -30.06 16.59
C HIS A 353 -9.60 -28.71 16.38
N LYS A 354 -10.25 -28.52 15.23
CA LYS A 354 -11.11 -27.35 14.97
C LYS A 354 -12.39 -27.43 15.83
N SER A 355 -12.97 -26.30 16.22
CA SER A 355 -14.08 -26.23 17.21
C SER A 355 -15.48 -26.45 16.64
N GLY A 356 -15.60 -26.74 15.34
CA GLY A 356 -16.87 -27.06 14.69
C GLY A 356 -16.68 -27.73 13.33
N PRO A 357 -17.78 -28.13 12.66
CA PRO A 357 -17.71 -28.72 11.32
C PRO A 357 -17.13 -27.73 10.29
N VAL A 358 -16.20 -28.22 9.46
CA VAL A 358 -15.46 -27.39 8.49
C VAL A 358 -15.36 -28.07 7.13
N VAL A 359 -15.26 -27.27 6.07
CA VAL A 359 -14.91 -27.75 4.73
C VAL A 359 -13.43 -27.49 4.51
N ASP A 360 -12.62 -28.52 4.70
CA ASP A 360 -11.18 -28.44 4.57
C ASP A 360 -10.74 -28.37 3.09
N PRO A 361 -9.80 -27.50 2.71
CA PRO A 361 -9.36 -27.35 1.31
C PRO A 361 -8.58 -28.55 0.75
N VAL A 362 -8.10 -29.46 1.60
CA VAL A 362 -7.36 -30.67 1.22
C VAL A 362 -8.24 -31.91 1.31
N ILE A 363 -8.93 -32.12 2.45
CA ILE A 363 -9.69 -33.36 2.73
C ILE A 363 -11.22 -33.23 2.62
N GLY A 364 -11.76 -32.03 2.41
CA GLY A 364 -13.20 -31.80 2.23
C GLY A 364 -14.00 -31.65 3.54
N PRO A 365 -15.32 -31.92 3.53
CA PRO A 365 -16.18 -31.69 4.69
C PRO A 365 -15.91 -32.69 5.84
N VAL A 366 -15.58 -32.17 7.01
CA VAL A 366 -15.26 -32.92 8.24
C VAL A 366 -16.08 -32.39 9.42
N ASP A 367 -16.40 -33.27 10.37
CA ASP A 367 -16.98 -32.94 11.68
C ASP A 367 -15.98 -33.32 12.80
N PRO A 368 -15.08 -32.39 13.17
CA PRO A 368 -13.99 -32.64 14.12
C PRO A 368 -14.47 -33.09 15.49
N ILE A 369 -15.54 -32.50 16.02
CA ILE A 369 -16.07 -32.85 17.35
C ILE A 369 -16.62 -34.28 17.35
N ARG A 370 -17.35 -34.67 16.30
CA ARG A 370 -17.85 -36.04 16.16
C ARG A 370 -16.73 -37.04 15.96
N GLU A 371 -15.70 -36.68 15.22
CA GLU A 371 -14.55 -37.54 14.98
C GLU A 371 -13.70 -37.76 16.25
N VAL A 372 -13.36 -36.68 16.97
CA VAL A 372 -12.66 -36.74 18.27
C VAL A 372 -13.40 -37.67 19.25
N ARG A 373 -14.73 -37.52 19.35
CA ARG A 373 -15.56 -38.37 20.19
C ARG A 373 -15.51 -39.83 19.75
N ALA A 374 -15.73 -40.10 18.46
CA ALA A 374 -15.75 -41.46 17.92
C ALA A 374 -14.38 -42.17 18.00
N ARG A 375 -13.26 -41.43 17.93
CA ARG A 375 -11.91 -41.94 18.16
C ARG A 375 -11.70 -42.30 19.64
N ALA A 376 -12.03 -41.37 20.56
CA ALA A 376 -11.92 -41.60 22.00
C ALA A 376 -12.79 -42.78 22.51
N GLU A 377 -14.03 -42.90 22.02
CA GLU A 377 -14.93 -44.02 22.36
C GLU A 377 -14.33 -45.38 21.98
N ARG A 378 -13.75 -45.50 20.78
CA ARG A 378 -13.08 -46.73 20.31
C ARG A 378 -11.84 -47.07 21.15
N PHE A 379 -11.03 -46.06 21.46
CA PHE A 379 -9.75 -46.27 22.17
C PHE A 379 -9.94 -46.70 23.62
N PHE A 380 -10.92 -46.12 24.33
CA PHE A 380 -11.13 -46.38 25.76
C PHE A 380 -12.14 -47.48 26.07
N GLY A 381 -13.02 -47.88 25.13
CA GLY A 381 -13.93 -49.02 25.31
C GLY A 381 -14.89 -48.93 26.51
N GLY A 382 -15.13 -47.72 27.04
CA GLY A 382 -15.91 -47.46 28.25
C GLY A 382 -15.12 -47.05 29.50
N GLY A 383 -13.78 -47.07 29.48
CA GLY A 383 -12.93 -46.73 30.63
C GLY A 383 -12.53 -45.25 30.79
N ALA A 384 -12.91 -44.37 29.86
CA ALA A 384 -12.57 -42.95 29.88
C ALA A 384 -13.38 -42.16 30.91
N ASP A 385 -12.92 -40.95 31.24
CA ASP A 385 -13.83 -39.90 31.72
C ASP A 385 -14.82 -39.53 30.59
N PRO A 386 -16.15 -39.73 30.76
CA PRO A 386 -17.15 -39.32 29.79
C PRO A 386 -17.34 -37.79 29.71
N SER A 387 -16.64 -37.03 30.55
CA SER A 387 -16.64 -35.55 30.57
C SER A 387 -15.21 -35.03 30.33
N PRO A 388 -14.72 -35.06 29.08
CA PRO A 388 -13.37 -34.59 28.75
C PRO A 388 -13.20 -33.10 29.08
N ARG A 389 -11.93 -32.68 29.21
CA ARG A 389 -11.59 -31.26 29.42
C ARG A 389 -11.18 -30.66 28.08
N THR A 390 -11.92 -29.65 27.63
CA THR A 390 -11.64 -28.89 26.39
C THR A 390 -11.32 -27.45 26.73
N VAL A 391 -10.33 -26.87 26.05
CA VAL A 391 -10.05 -25.43 26.06
C VAL A 391 -9.88 -24.92 24.63
N ASP A 392 -10.30 -23.69 24.39
CA ASP A 392 -10.01 -22.96 23.15
C ASP A 392 -8.52 -22.55 23.11
N ALA A 393 -7.90 -22.62 21.94
CA ALA A 393 -6.55 -22.09 21.74
C ALA A 393 -6.53 -20.58 21.99
N HIS A 394 -5.57 -20.10 22.76
CA HIS A 394 -5.49 -18.69 23.19
C HIS A 394 -5.05 -17.75 22.06
N ARG A 395 -4.70 -18.28 20.88
CA ARG A 395 -4.29 -17.57 19.67
C ARG A 395 -4.67 -18.40 18.43
N PRO A 396 -4.99 -17.77 17.29
CA PRO A 396 -5.07 -18.45 16.00
C PRO A 396 -3.76 -19.14 15.62
N LEU A 397 -3.85 -20.25 14.88
CA LEU A 397 -2.72 -21.07 14.47
C LEU A 397 -2.53 -21.07 12.95
N PRO A 398 -1.33 -20.74 12.43
CA PRO A 398 -1.03 -20.96 11.03
C PRO A 398 -0.88 -22.46 10.75
N ARG A 399 -1.44 -22.92 9.63
CA ARG A 399 -1.34 -24.30 9.16
C ARG A 399 0.11 -24.61 8.79
N GLY A 400 0.62 -25.71 9.35
CA GLY A 400 2.05 -26.03 9.42
C GLY A 400 2.74 -25.58 10.72
N ALA A 401 2.05 -24.96 11.68
CA ALA A 401 2.61 -24.67 13.00
C ALA A 401 3.04 -25.95 13.74
N ARG A 402 4.28 -25.99 14.21
CA ARG A 402 4.79 -27.08 15.04
C ARG A 402 4.35 -26.89 16.49
N LEU A 403 3.47 -27.76 16.96
CA LEU A 403 2.96 -27.77 18.33
C LEU A 403 3.72 -28.80 19.17
N ARG A 404 4.13 -28.42 20.39
CA ARG A 404 4.70 -29.32 21.41
C ARG A 404 3.75 -29.42 22.60
N ILE A 405 3.41 -30.63 23.02
CA ILE A 405 2.34 -30.92 23.99
C ILE A 405 2.94 -31.71 25.15
N VAL A 406 2.86 -31.12 26.35
CA VAL A 406 3.59 -31.58 27.55
C VAL A 406 2.62 -31.78 28.72
N PRO A 407 2.42 -33.01 29.23
CA PRO A 407 1.73 -33.26 30.49
C PRO A 407 2.62 -32.93 31.70
N GLU A 408 2.36 -31.79 32.35
CA GLU A 408 3.01 -31.40 33.60
C GLU A 408 2.13 -31.88 34.77
N LEU A 409 2.36 -33.13 35.18
CA LEU A 409 1.61 -33.85 36.23
C LEU A 409 2.55 -34.24 37.39
N PRO A 410 2.59 -33.47 38.50
CA PRO A 410 3.51 -33.72 39.61
C PRO A 410 3.39 -35.15 40.19
N GLY A 411 4.51 -35.88 40.18
CA GLY A 411 4.60 -37.25 40.69
C GLY A 411 4.06 -38.34 39.74
N VAL A 412 3.57 -37.99 38.54
CA VAL A 412 3.09 -38.94 37.52
C VAL A 412 4.12 -39.06 36.40
N GLU A 413 4.56 -40.28 36.16
CA GLU A 413 5.42 -40.66 35.05
C GLU A 413 4.60 -40.69 33.76
N CYS A 414 5.00 -39.87 32.78
CA CYS A 414 4.35 -39.75 31.48
C CYS A 414 5.23 -40.35 30.38
N ASN A 415 4.66 -41.22 29.54
CA ASN A 415 5.36 -41.86 28.43
C ASN A 415 4.55 -41.73 27.11
N PRO A 416 5.04 -40.99 26.09
CA PRO A 416 6.25 -40.16 26.14
C PRO A 416 6.09 -38.97 27.10
N PRO A 417 7.19 -38.32 27.53
CA PRO A 417 7.11 -37.14 28.39
C PRO A 417 6.57 -35.89 27.67
N GLU A 418 6.62 -35.88 26.33
CA GLU A 418 6.00 -34.87 25.47
C GLU A 418 5.68 -35.48 24.09
N HIS A 419 4.79 -34.82 23.34
CA HIS A 419 4.54 -35.09 21.92
C HIS A 419 4.80 -33.84 21.08
N VAL A 420 5.14 -34.03 19.81
CA VAL A 420 5.28 -32.95 18.82
C VAL A 420 4.48 -33.30 17.57
N LEU A 421 3.71 -32.36 17.04
CA LEU A 421 2.97 -32.48 15.78
C LEU A 421 3.11 -31.22 14.94
N ASP A 422 2.87 -31.35 13.64
CA ASP A 422 2.73 -30.21 12.72
C ASP A 422 1.24 -30.05 12.37
N TRP A 423 0.68 -28.85 12.62
CA TRP A 423 -0.76 -28.57 12.51
C TRP A 423 -1.21 -28.52 11.05
N GLN A 424 -1.50 -29.68 10.45
CA GLN A 424 -1.80 -29.83 9.01
C GLN A 424 -3.24 -30.26 8.70
N GLU A 425 -4.02 -30.68 9.70
CA GLU A 425 -5.32 -31.34 9.53
C GLU A 425 -6.32 -30.90 10.61
N PRO A 426 -7.65 -30.89 10.34
CA PRO A 426 -8.67 -30.49 11.31
C PRO A 426 -8.76 -31.28 12.62
N VAL A 427 -8.14 -32.48 12.71
CA VAL A 427 -8.12 -33.34 13.90
C VAL A 427 -6.77 -34.06 14.01
N HIS A 428 -6.07 -33.86 15.12
CA HIS A 428 -4.88 -34.61 15.53
C HIS A 428 -5.16 -35.37 16.83
N GLU A 429 -4.58 -36.56 16.97
CA GLU A 429 -4.76 -37.46 18.12
C GLU A 429 -3.39 -37.88 18.68
N LEU A 430 -3.23 -37.79 20.00
CA LEU A 430 -2.00 -38.10 20.71
C LEU A 430 -2.28 -38.99 21.91
N ALA A 431 -1.51 -40.07 22.06
CA ALA A 431 -1.62 -40.97 23.20
C ALA A 431 -0.45 -40.80 24.16
N PHE A 432 -0.79 -40.61 25.44
CA PHE A 432 0.13 -40.63 26.58
C PHE A 432 -0.20 -41.84 27.47
N ARG A 433 0.82 -42.50 27.99
CA ARG A 433 0.69 -43.49 29.07
C ARG A 433 1.08 -42.82 30.38
N LEU A 434 0.28 -43.03 31.42
CA LEU A 434 0.45 -42.43 32.75
C LEU A 434 0.66 -43.54 33.79
N ARG A 435 1.69 -43.41 34.63
CA ARG A 435 1.93 -44.27 35.80
C ARG A 435 2.25 -43.42 37.02
N VAL A 436 1.85 -43.87 38.20
CA VAL A 436 2.07 -43.13 39.45
C VAL A 436 2.56 -44.03 40.58
N ALA A 437 3.45 -43.51 41.42
CA ALA A 437 4.02 -44.26 42.56
C ALA A 437 3.00 -44.44 43.71
N PRO A 438 3.13 -45.47 44.57
CA PRO A 438 2.19 -45.70 45.69
C PRO A 438 2.23 -44.64 46.79
N THR A 439 3.24 -43.76 46.78
CA THR A 439 3.46 -42.68 47.75
C THR A 439 2.90 -41.32 47.29
N ALA A 440 2.12 -41.30 46.20
CA ALA A 440 1.53 -40.09 45.64
C ALA A 440 0.24 -39.67 46.39
N PRO A 441 -0.13 -38.37 46.35
CA PRO A 441 -1.33 -37.87 47.02
C PRO A 441 -2.63 -38.41 46.40
N GLU A 442 -3.71 -38.47 47.18
CA GLU A 442 -5.03 -38.99 46.77
C GLU A 442 -5.58 -38.37 45.47
N VAL A 443 -5.20 -37.13 45.17
CA VAL A 443 -5.48 -36.49 43.87
C VAL A 443 -4.23 -35.75 43.38
N VAL A 444 -3.71 -36.15 42.22
CA VAL A 444 -2.71 -35.35 41.50
C VAL A 444 -3.43 -34.24 40.73
N ARG A 445 -3.00 -32.99 40.93
CA ARG A 445 -3.45 -31.83 40.15
C ARG A 445 -2.27 -31.33 39.30
N GLY A 446 -2.56 -31.00 38.05
CA GLY A 446 -1.58 -30.52 37.06
C GLY A 446 -2.30 -30.17 35.77
N PHE A 447 -1.61 -30.19 34.64
CA PHE A 447 -2.20 -29.77 33.36
C PHE A 447 -1.47 -30.38 32.15
N VAL A 448 -2.12 -30.37 31.00
CA VAL A 448 -1.48 -30.56 29.69
C VAL A 448 -1.28 -29.19 29.07
N ARG A 449 -0.02 -28.80 28.84
CA ARG A 449 0.36 -27.51 28.25
C ARG A 449 0.74 -27.68 26.79
N VAL A 450 0.21 -26.79 25.95
CA VAL A 450 0.45 -26.76 24.50
C VAL A 450 1.28 -25.53 24.15
N TRP A 451 2.36 -25.75 23.42
CA TRP A 451 3.34 -24.75 22.99
C TRP A 451 3.36 -24.64 21.46
N CYS A 452 3.47 -23.43 20.92
CA CYS A 452 3.89 -23.17 19.54
C CYS A 452 5.17 -22.34 19.59
N GLY A 453 6.32 -22.97 19.27
CA GLY A 453 7.63 -22.39 19.57
C GLY A 453 7.76 -22.07 21.06
N PRO A 454 8.18 -20.84 21.45
CA PRO A 454 8.31 -20.43 22.86
C PRO A 454 6.99 -20.00 23.51
N ILE A 455 5.86 -19.98 22.78
CA ILE A 455 4.59 -19.41 23.24
C ILE A 455 3.65 -20.52 23.73
N VAL A 456 3.11 -20.40 24.94
CA VAL A 456 1.99 -21.23 25.40
C VAL A 456 0.72 -20.78 24.69
N ILE A 457 0.04 -21.73 24.03
CA ILE A 457 -1.18 -21.49 23.25
C ILE A 457 -2.42 -22.17 23.83
N GLY A 458 -2.26 -23.01 24.86
CA GLY A 458 -3.36 -23.67 25.54
C GLY A 458 -2.88 -24.42 26.78
N GLU A 459 -3.70 -24.46 27.83
CA GLU A 459 -3.44 -25.22 29.04
C GLU A 459 -4.71 -25.90 29.53
N VAL A 460 -4.71 -27.23 29.58
CA VAL A 460 -5.87 -28.04 30.01
C VAL A 460 -5.62 -28.56 31.43
N SER A 461 -6.28 -27.95 32.41
CA SER A 461 -6.14 -28.34 33.83
C SER A 461 -6.78 -29.71 34.12
N LEU A 462 -6.04 -30.56 34.83
CA LEU A 462 -6.42 -31.94 35.17
C LEU A 462 -6.38 -32.18 36.70
N ALA A 463 -7.32 -32.97 37.19
CA ALA A 463 -7.36 -33.47 38.57
C ALA A 463 -7.61 -34.99 38.54
N LEU A 464 -6.56 -35.78 38.78
CA LEU A 464 -6.52 -37.22 38.61
C LEU A 464 -6.57 -37.92 39.98
N PRO A 465 -7.70 -38.53 40.37
CA PRO A 465 -7.77 -39.25 41.64
C PRO A 465 -7.00 -40.56 41.57
N ILE A 466 -6.16 -40.79 42.56
CA ILE A 466 -5.45 -42.05 42.81
C ILE A 466 -6.32 -42.87 43.76
N THR A 467 -6.42 -44.19 43.54
CA THR A 467 -7.21 -45.02 44.46
C THR A 467 -6.50 -46.32 44.82
N LEU A 468 -6.45 -46.59 46.13
CA LEU A 468 -6.04 -47.86 46.73
C LEU A 468 -7.29 -48.71 47.01
N GLY A 469 -7.83 -49.33 45.96
CA GLY A 469 -9.03 -50.19 46.02
C GLY A 469 -10.34 -49.49 45.59
N ASP A 470 -11.42 -50.27 45.50
CA ASP A 470 -12.70 -49.80 44.96
C ASP A 470 -13.58 -49.11 46.02
N VAL A 471 -13.59 -47.78 46.00
CA VAL A 471 -14.57 -46.94 46.71
C VAL A 471 -15.19 -45.95 45.71
N PRO A 472 -16.54 -45.78 45.65
CA PRO A 472 -17.18 -44.79 44.77
C PRO A 472 -16.73 -43.36 45.09
N VAL A 473 -16.48 -42.56 44.06
CA VAL A 473 -16.14 -41.13 44.19
C VAL A 473 -17.34 -40.30 43.74
N GLU A 474 -17.93 -39.54 44.66
CA GLU A 474 -19.04 -38.65 44.38
C GLU A 474 -18.57 -37.38 43.64
N ARG A 475 -19.41 -36.82 42.77
CA ARG A 475 -19.04 -35.76 41.82
C ARG A 475 -19.63 -34.41 42.19
N THR A 476 -18.79 -33.43 42.53
CA THR A 476 -19.16 -32.02 42.58
C THR A 476 -18.62 -31.26 41.35
N PRO A 477 -19.48 -30.63 40.53
CA PRO A 477 -19.03 -29.77 39.43
C PRO A 477 -18.82 -28.33 39.92
N GLU A 478 -17.60 -27.81 39.81
CA GLU A 478 -17.34 -26.37 39.99
C GLU A 478 -17.64 -25.59 38.69
N PRO A 479 -18.28 -24.41 38.78
CA PRO A 479 -18.65 -23.62 37.60
C PRO A 479 -17.48 -22.80 37.06
N ILE A 480 -17.25 -22.89 35.74
CA ILE A 480 -16.26 -22.08 35.03
C ILE A 480 -16.72 -20.61 35.00
N ARG A 481 -15.93 -19.69 35.57
CA ARG A 481 -16.10 -18.24 35.38
C ARG A 481 -15.18 -17.75 34.26
N ARG A 482 -15.76 -17.08 33.26
CA ARG A 482 -15.03 -16.25 32.30
C ARG A 482 -14.90 -14.84 32.90
N TYR A 483 -13.70 -14.52 33.34
CA TYR A 483 -13.31 -13.18 33.81
C TYR A 483 -13.19 -12.22 32.61
N ARG A 484 -13.53 -10.92 32.79
CA ARG A 484 -13.53 -9.89 31.73
C ARG A 484 -13.08 -8.50 32.17
N LYS A 485 -13.02 -8.19 33.47
CA LYS A 485 -12.54 -6.91 34.01
C LYS A 485 -11.19 -7.06 34.71
N ILE A 486 -10.17 -6.34 34.25
CA ILE A 486 -8.82 -6.36 34.85
C ILE A 486 -8.49 -4.97 35.42
N PHE A 487 -8.10 -4.93 36.69
CA PHE A 487 -7.55 -3.73 37.35
C PHE A 487 -6.02 -3.81 37.39
N PRO A 488 -5.27 -2.94 36.70
CA PRO A 488 -3.81 -2.91 36.74
C PRO A 488 -3.28 -1.99 37.86
N SER A 489 -2.47 -2.53 38.76
CA SER A 489 -1.72 -1.76 39.77
C SER A 489 -0.25 -1.66 39.38
N TYR A 490 0.25 -0.44 39.18
CA TYR A 490 1.59 -0.17 38.63
C TYR A 490 2.11 1.23 38.94
N SER A 491 3.43 1.42 38.93
CA SER A 491 4.02 2.76 39.04
C SER A 491 3.94 3.50 37.71
N ARG A 492 3.70 4.81 37.72
CA ARG A 492 3.69 5.64 36.49
C ARG A 492 5.01 5.59 35.70
N ARG A 493 6.12 5.19 36.34
CA ARG A 493 7.42 4.96 35.69
C ARG A 493 7.46 3.70 34.83
N ASP A 494 6.57 2.74 35.12
CA ASP A 494 6.45 1.46 34.41
C ASP A 494 5.36 1.52 33.32
N ALA A 495 4.78 2.69 33.04
CA ALA A 495 3.63 2.83 32.15
C ALA A 495 3.86 2.33 30.72
N ALA A 496 5.10 2.39 30.21
CA ALA A 496 5.45 1.83 28.90
C ALA A 496 5.30 0.30 28.86
N VAL A 497 5.71 -0.38 29.94
CA VAL A 497 5.49 -1.83 30.12
C VAL A 497 4.00 -2.13 30.22
N VAL A 498 3.26 -1.38 31.02
CA VAL A 498 1.85 -1.69 31.26
C VAL A 498 0.97 -1.41 30.04
N GLU A 499 1.29 -0.43 29.18
CA GLU A 499 0.56 -0.25 27.91
C GLU A 499 0.86 -1.33 26.85
N GLU A 500 2.04 -1.97 26.89
CA GLU A 500 2.31 -3.15 26.05
C GLU A 500 1.34 -4.30 26.42
N PHE A 501 1.18 -4.55 27.74
CA PHE A 501 0.22 -5.53 28.26
C PHE A 501 -1.25 -5.11 28.06
N ALA A 502 -1.59 -3.83 28.28
CA ALA A 502 -2.96 -3.32 28.13
C ALA A 502 -3.40 -3.31 26.66
N THR A 503 -2.48 -3.04 25.73
CA THR A 503 -2.74 -3.16 24.28
C THR A 503 -3.01 -4.61 23.89
N ALA A 504 -2.22 -5.56 24.40
CA ALA A 504 -2.46 -6.99 24.21
C ALA A 504 -3.81 -7.46 24.82
N ALA A 505 -4.15 -7.01 26.04
CA ALA A 505 -5.39 -7.39 26.71
C ALA A 505 -6.65 -6.82 26.02
N ARG A 506 -6.61 -5.55 25.59
CA ARG A 506 -7.70 -4.93 24.80
C ARG A 506 -7.96 -5.67 23.49
N ALA A 507 -6.91 -6.16 22.82
CA ALA A 507 -7.02 -6.95 21.60
C ALA A 507 -7.66 -8.34 21.80
N LEU A 508 -7.69 -8.86 23.03
CA LEU A 508 -8.35 -10.11 23.41
C LEU A 508 -9.81 -9.91 23.86
N GLY A 509 -10.30 -8.67 23.90
CA GLY A 509 -11.67 -8.33 24.30
C GLY A 509 -11.89 -8.12 25.82
N ASP A 510 -10.82 -8.11 26.61
CA ASP A 510 -10.88 -7.81 28.05
C ASP A 510 -10.94 -6.31 28.32
N GLN A 511 -11.73 -5.93 29.33
CA GLN A 511 -11.84 -4.54 29.78
C GLN A 511 -10.77 -4.24 30.83
N TYR A 512 -9.67 -3.64 30.37
CA TYR A 512 -8.71 -2.96 31.22
C TYR A 512 -9.36 -1.71 31.84
N LEU A 513 -9.55 -1.70 33.16
CA LEU A 513 -10.14 -0.60 33.92
C LEU A 513 -9.10 0.51 34.17
N GLN A 514 -8.62 1.14 33.10
CA GLN A 514 -7.61 2.21 33.18
C GLN A 514 -8.27 3.59 33.25
N ASP A 515 -7.95 4.34 34.31
CA ASP A 515 -8.52 5.65 34.60
C ASP A 515 -7.76 6.79 33.89
N VAL A 516 -8.45 7.45 32.93
CA VAL A 516 -8.08 8.79 32.43
C VAL A 516 -9.33 9.68 32.24
N VAL A 517 -10.30 9.66 33.16
CA VAL A 517 -11.26 10.79 33.32
C VAL A 517 -11.74 11.00 34.77
N THR A 518 -10.83 11.13 35.75
CA THR A 518 -10.85 12.17 36.82
C THR A 518 -9.67 11.91 37.77
N LEU A 519 -8.75 12.85 38.00
CA LEU A 519 -8.91 14.00 38.89
C LEU A 519 -7.84 15.08 38.60
N ARG A 520 -8.06 16.31 39.05
CA ARG A 520 -7.03 17.36 39.14
C ARG A 520 -6.28 17.27 40.46
N SER A 521 -5.11 17.92 40.54
CA SER A 521 -4.31 18.00 41.77
C SER A 521 -5.09 18.57 42.96
N GLY A 522 -5.15 17.82 44.06
CA GLY A 522 -5.43 18.35 45.40
C GLY A 522 -6.90 18.37 45.83
N GLU A 523 -7.52 17.20 45.98
CA GLU A 523 -8.21 16.83 47.23
C GLU A 523 -8.47 15.31 47.31
N GLN A 524 -8.98 14.87 48.47
CA GLN A 524 -9.07 13.52 49.06
C GLN A 524 -9.26 12.32 48.10
N TRP A 525 -8.58 11.19 48.40
CA TRP A 525 -8.77 9.88 47.76
C TRP A 525 -10.25 9.47 47.73
N SER A 526 -10.74 9.03 46.57
CA SER A 526 -12.16 8.73 46.36
C SER A 526 -12.51 7.26 46.68
N PRO A 527 -13.73 7.00 47.21
CA PRO A 527 -14.26 5.63 47.33
C PRO A 527 -14.30 4.87 46.00
N ARG A 528 -14.40 5.59 44.87
CA ARG A 528 -14.55 5.00 43.53
C ARG A 528 -13.37 4.13 43.11
N LEU A 529 -12.16 4.35 43.65
CA LEU A 529 -11.01 3.49 43.37
C LEU A 529 -11.12 2.13 44.08
N LEU A 530 -11.71 2.09 45.28
CA LEU A 530 -12.04 0.84 45.97
C LEU A 530 -13.15 0.09 45.23
N GLU A 531 -14.21 0.80 44.82
CA GLU A 531 -15.29 0.23 44.00
C GLU A 531 -14.77 -0.40 42.70
N LEU A 532 -13.77 0.20 42.04
CA LEU A 532 -13.15 -0.35 40.82
C LEU A 532 -12.30 -1.61 41.09
N ILE A 533 -11.68 -1.74 42.27
CA ILE A 533 -10.98 -2.97 42.68
C ILE A 533 -12.01 -4.07 43.04
N GLU A 534 -13.12 -3.71 43.69
CA GLU A 534 -14.21 -4.65 43.98
C GLU A 534 -14.93 -5.13 42.71
N GLU A 535 -15.21 -4.23 41.77
CA GLU A 535 -15.81 -4.50 40.45
C GLU A 535 -14.92 -5.35 39.53
N ALA A 536 -13.61 -5.44 39.80
CA ALA A 536 -12.67 -6.19 38.97
C ALA A 536 -12.86 -7.71 39.11
N ASP A 537 -12.63 -8.46 38.03
CA ASP A 537 -12.53 -9.92 38.07
C ASP A 537 -11.15 -10.38 38.55
N VAL A 538 -10.10 -9.66 38.14
CA VAL A 538 -8.68 -9.92 38.43
C VAL A 538 -7.97 -8.61 38.77
N PHE A 539 -7.15 -8.64 39.82
CA PHE A 539 -6.23 -7.55 40.18
C PHE A 539 -4.82 -7.92 39.71
N GLN A 540 -4.32 -7.17 38.73
CA GLN A 540 -3.05 -7.43 38.05
C GLN A 540 -1.96 -6.50 38.63
N LEU A 541 -1.11 -7.06 39.49
CA LEU A 541 -0.02 -6.33 40.14
C LEU A 541 1.25 -6.40 39.28
N PHE A 542 1.71 -5.26 38.78
CA PHE A 542 2.99 -5.13 38.08
C PHE A 542 4.08 -4.76 39.08
N TRP A 543 4.88 -5.74 39.49
CA TRP A 543 5.92 -5.60 40.51
C TRP A 543 7.27 -5.23 39.89
N SER A 544 7.80 -4.09 40.32
CA SER A 544 9.06 -3.52 39.86
C SER A 544 9.78 -2.81 41.01
N SER A 545 11.04 -2.44 40.77
CA SER A 545 11.79 -1.50 41.63
C SER A 545 11.07 -0.16 41.84
N ASN A 546 10.19 0.25 40.90
CA ASN A 546 9.40 1.49 41.00
C ASN A 546 8.05 1.32 41.72
N SER A 547 7.38 0.16 41.59
CA SER A 547 6.06 -0.08 42.19
C SER A 547 6.14 -0.66 43.61
N MET A 548 7.19 -1.42 43.92
CA MET A 548 7.52 -1.84 45.29
C MET A 548 7.64 -0.65 46.26
N LEU A 549 8.13 0.50 45.77
CA LEU A 549 8.35 1.72 46.55
C LEU A 549 7.23 2.77 46.36
N SER A 550 6.09 2.39 45.77
CA SER A 550 4.95 3.30 45.52
C SER A 550 3.87 3.13 46.59
N ASP A 551 3.61 4.17 47.38
CA ASP A 551 2.56 4.16 48.41
C ASP A 551 1.14 4.08 47.82
N TYR A 552 0.96 4.43 46.54
CA TYR A 552 -0.29 4.21 45.81
C TYR A 552 -0.48 2.72 45.52
N CYS A 553 0.52 2.07 44.92
CA CYS A 553 0.47 0.64 44.61
C CYS A 553 0.35 -0.18 45.90
N ARG A 554 1.00 0.26 46.99
CA ARG A 554 0.84 -0.29 48.34
C ARG A 554 -0.63 -0.40 48.74
N ALA A 555 -1.35 0.71 48.79
CA ALA A 555 -2.76 0.69 49.22
C ALA A 555 -3.66 -0.09 48.26
N GLU A 556 -3.36 -0.07 46.96
CA GLU A 556 -4.08 -0.87 45.95
C GLU A 556 -3.94 -2.38 46.22
N TRP A 557 -2.73 -2.91 46.44
CA TRP A 557 -2.56 -4.35 46.74
C TRP A 557 -2.92 -4.72 48.18
N GLU A 558 -2.79 -3.81 49.16
CA GLU A 558 -3.30 -4.01 50.53
C GLU A 558 -4.84 -4.13 50.52
N CYS A 559 -5.54 -3.29 49.76
CA CYS A 559 -6.98 -3.42 49.51
C CYS A 559 -7.33 -4.74 48.80
N ALA A 560 -6.66 -5.07 47.69
CA ALA A 560 -6.98 -6.25 46.90
C ALA A 560 -6.71 -7.58 47.63
N LEU A 561 -5.73 -7.62 48.53
CA LEU A 561 -5.53 -8.73 49.47
C LEU A 561 -6.62 -8.77 50.56
N GLY A 562 -7.02 -7.60 51.08
CA GLY A 562 -8.08 -7.46 52.09
C GLY A 562 -9.44 -8.03 51.66
N LEU A 563 -9.72 -8.09 50.35
CA LEU A 563 -10.92 -8.73 49.80
C LEU A 563 -10.92 -10.27 49.94
N GLY A 564 -9.80 -10.91 50.29
CA GLY A 564 -9.73 -12.36 50.58
C GLY A 564 -10.04 -13.29 49.40
N ARG A 565 -10.16 -12.77 48.18
CA ARG A 565 -10.57 -13.52 46.98
C ARG A 565 -9.45 -14.45 46.50
N PRO A 566 -9.65 -15.79 46.40
CA PRO A 566 -8.62 -16.71 45.94
C PRO A 566 -8.25 -16.45 44.47
N SER A 567 -6.96 -16.49 44.15
CA SER A 567 -6.38 -16.28 42.81
C SER A 567 -6.74 -14.94 42.13
N PHE A 568 -7.19 -13.95 42.91
CA PHE A 568 -7.59 -12.62 42.46
C PHE A 568 -6.41 -11.68 42.21
N VAL A 569 -5.51 -11.56 43.20
CA VAL A 569 -4.25 -10.82 43.06
C VAL A 569 -3.25 -11.68 42.28
N ARG A 570 -2.74 -11.15 41.17
CA ARG A 570 -1.77 -11.82 40.31
C ARG A 570 -0.51 -10.95 40.17
N PRO A 571 0.62 -11.32 40.78
CA PRO A 571 1.88 -10.59 40.61
C PRO A 571 2.62 -11.00 39.33
N LEU A 572 3.02 -10.00 38.55
CA LEU A 572 3.95 -10.11 37.42
C LEU A 572 5.22 -9.30 37.70
N TYR A 573 6.36 -9.72 37.14
CA TYR A 573 7.60 -8.94 37.14
C TYR A 573 8.45 -9.23 35.90
N TRP A 574 9.41 -8.37 35.59
CA TRP A 574 10.29 -8.49 34.42
C TRP A 574 11.79 -8.33 34.73
N GLU A 575 12.11 -7.55 35.77
CA GLU A 575 13.48 -7.37 36.29
C GLU A 575 14.10 -8.71 36.74
N ASP A 576 15.44 -8.75 36.81
CA ASP A 576 16.22 -9.93 37.16
C ASP A 576 17.38 -9.51 38.09
N PRO A 577 17.44 -9.96 39.36
CA PRO A 577 16.45 -10.80 40.05
C PRO A 577 15.11 -10.08 40.32
N LEU A 578 14.14 -10.81 40.88
CA LEU A 578 12.91 -10.25 41.44
C LEU A 578 13.21 -9.07 42.39
N PRO A 579 12.62 -7.88 42.21
CA PRO A 579 12.84 -6.75 43.10
C PRO A 579 12.40 -7.02 44.54
N GLU A 580 13.36 -6.97 45.48
CA GLU A 580 13.12 -7.08 46.92
C GLU A 580 13.78 -5.93 47.68
N ALA A 581 13.20 -5.55 48.82
CA ALA A 581 13.81 -4.66 49.79
C ALA A 581 13.68 -5.26 51.21
N PRO A 582 14.52 -6.23 51.60
CA PRO A 582 14.40 -6.94 52.87
C PRO A 582 14.44 -6.03 54.11
N ARG A 583 15.19 -4.92 54.06
CA ARG A 583 15.24 -3.89 55.14
C ARG A 583 13.92 -3.15 55.33
N LEU A 584 13.03 -3.15 54.34
CA LEU A 584 11.69 -2.57 54.38
C LEU A 584 10.59 -3.65 54.49
N GLY A 585 10.98 -4.92 54.62
CA GLY A 585 10.04 -6.06 54.65
C GLY A 585 9.38 -6.39 53.30
N LEU A 586 9.90 -5.89 52.18
CA LEU A 586 9.24 -6.00 50.86
C LEU A 586 9.88 -7.09 49.96
N PRO A 587 9.08 -7.81 49.14
CA PRO A 587 7.62 -7.92 49.22
C PRO A 587 7.15 -8.49 50.58
N PRO A 588 6.01 -8.03 51.12
CA PRO A 588 5.51 -8.50 52.42
C PRO A 588 5.17 -10.00 52.37
N ALA A 589 5.11 -10.62 53.55
CA ALA A 589 4.92 -12.06 53.70
C ALA A 589 3.72 -12.60 52.90
N ASP A 590 2.61 -11.87 52.86
CA ASP A 590 1.38 -12.35 52.22
C ASP A 590 1.35 -12.12 50.70
N LEU A 591 2.11 -11.14 50.16
CA LEU A 591 2.44 -11.13 48.72
C LEU A 591 3.43 -12.23 48.38
N ARG A 592 4.45 -12.51 49.22
CA ARG A 592 5.42 -13.60 48.99
C ARG A 592 4.80 -15.01 48.96
N ARG A 593 3.57 -15.19 49.44
CA ARG A 593 2.79 -16.44 49.30
C ARG A 593 2.18 -16.62 47.89
N LEU A 594 2.10 -15.55 47.10
CA LEU A 594 1.57 -15.59 45.74
C LEU A 594 2.66 -15.93 44.74
N HIS A 595 2.29 -16.59 43.65
CA HIS A 595 3.22 -16.91 42.57
C HIS A 595 3.50 -15.66 41.71
N PHE A 596 4.69 -15.08 41.86
CA PHE A 596 5.22 -14.06 40.97
C PHE A 596 5.61 -14.68 39.62
N ALA A 597 4.81 -14.44 38.57
CA ALA A 597 5.16 -14.89 37.23
C ALA A 597 6.10 -13.90 36.55
N ARG A 598 7.27 -14.37 36.10
CA ARG A 598 8.22 -13.55 35.34
C ARG A 598 7.81 -13.48 33.88
N VAL A 599 7.86 -12.29 33.28
CA VAL A 599 7.65 -12.08 31.84
C VAL A 599 8.91 -11.48 31.22
N PRO A 600 9.49 -12.09 30.18
CA PRO A 600 10.58 -11.48 29.43
C PRO A 600 10.02 -10.36 28.53
N ILE A 601 10.41 -9.11 28.79
CA ILE A 601 10.05 -7.96 27.94
C ILE A 601 11.25 -7.62 27.07
N ALA A 602 11.02 -7.44 25.77
CA ALA A 602 12.06 -7.13 24.78
C ALA A 602 12.46 -5.64 24.79
N VAL A 603 12.65 -5.04 25.98
CA VAL A 603 13.18 -3.68 26.10
C VAL A 603 14.64 -3.70 25.63
N ALA A 604 15.00 -2.78 24.74
CA ALA A 604 16.38 -2.62 24.30
C ALA A 604 17.29 -2.35 25.52
N ALA A 605 18.45 -3.02 25.56
CA ALA A 605 19.39 -2.88 26.67
C ALA A 605 20.04 -1.48 26.68
N THR A 606 19.43 -0.53 27.39
CA THR A 606 20.14 0.64 27.91
C THR A 606 21.11 0.16 28.98
N ASP A 607 22.31 -0.16 28.52
CA ASP A 607 23.47 -0.54 29.33
C ASP A 607 23.66 0.42 30.53
N PRO A 608 23.52 -0.06 31.79
CA PRO A 608 23.67 0.78 32.97
C PRO A 608 25.12 1.22 33.22
N ALA A 609 26.11 0.69 32.50
CA ALA A 609 27.51 1.05 32.68
C ALA A 609 27.90 2.39 32.03
N ARG A 610 27.02 3.03 31.24
CA ARG A 610 27.37 4.21 30.41
C ARG A 610 26.76 5.56 30.82
N THR A 611 26.23 5.67 32.03
CA THR A 611 25.72 6.92 32.62
C THR A 611 26.63 7.53 33.70
N ALA A 612 27.81 6.94 33.94
CA ALA A 612 28.71 7.32 35.03
C ALA A 612 29.74 8.43 34.70
N GLU A 613 29.55 9.22 33.64
CA GLU A 613 30.49 10.31 33.30
C GLU A 613 29.82 11.56 32.66
N SER A 614 28.82 12.11 33.35
CA SER A 614 28.37 13.50 33.11
C SER A 614 28.06 14.20 34.44
N GLY A 615 28.93 15.11 34.87
CA GLY A 615 28.73 15.92 36.07
C GLY A 615 27.58 16.93 35.93
N PRO A 616 27.02 17.44 37.05
CA PRO A 616 25.88 18.35 37.02
C PRO A 616 26.27 19.72 36.44
N ALA A 617 25.79 20.01 35.23
CA ALA A 617 25.83 21.36 34.67
C ALA A 617 24.92 22.31 35.50
N PRO A 618 25.34 23.57 35.75
CA PRO A 618 24.65 24.44 36.69
C PRO A 618 23.30 24.95 36.16
N ALA A 619 22.37 25.22 37.08
CA ALA A 619 21.08 25.83 36.76
C ALA A 619 21.27 27.27 36.23
N ALA A 620 20.69 27.57 35.07
CA ALA A 620 20.63 28.92 34.54
C ALA A 620 19.60 29.77 35.31
N PRO A 621 19.90 31.03 35.66
CA PRO A 621 18.95 31.93 36.32
C PRO A 621 17.86 32.40 35.33
N GLY A 622 16.67 32.68 35.86
CA GLY A 622 15.53 33.13 35.06
C GLY A 622 15.69 34.55 34.49
N ALA A 623 15.09 34.77 33.33
CA ALA A 623 14.97 36.08 32.67
C ALA A 623 13.48 36.47 32.51
N PRO A 624 13.13 37.77 32.55
CA PRO A 624 11.74 38.23 32.60
C PRO A 624 11.05 38.23 31.22
N ALA A 625 9.72 38.25 31.24
CA ALA A 625 8.91 38.41 30.04
C ALA A 625 8.96 39.86 29.49
N TRP A 626 9.41 40.02 28.25
CA TRP A 626 9.24 41.25 27.45
C TRP A 626 9.03 40.85 25.99
N SER A 627 7.98 41.39 25.36
CA SER A 627 7.70 41.19 23.93
C SER A 627 7.90 42.49 23.14
N PRO A 628 8.83 42.55 22.17
CA PRO A 628 8.94 43.69 21.25
C PRO A 628 7.87 43.62 20.13
N PRO A 629 7.46 44.76 19.55
CA PRO A 629 6.47 44.80 18.47
C PRO A 629 7.05 44.40 17.11
N SER A 630 6.18 43.89 16.22
CA SER A 630 6.55 43.43 14.88
C SER A 630 6.76 44.59 13.89
N PRO A 631 7.84 44.59 13.06
CA PRO A 631 8.05 45.60 12.02
C PRO A 631 7.18 45.34 10.77
N ALA A 632 6.58 46.40 10.23
CA ALA A 632 5.77 46.32 9.02
C ALA A 632 6.63 46.25 7.74
N ALA A 633 6.20 45.45 6.76
CA ALA A 633 6.86 45.34 5.46
C ALA A 633 6.63 46.58 4.56
N PRO A 634 7.62 47.01 3.75
CA PRO A 634 7.48 48.14 2.83
C PRO A 634 6.56 47.80 1.65
N ARG A 635 5.79 48.78 1.16
CA ARG A 635 4.97 48.66 -0.05
C ARG A 635 5.70 49.23 -1.27
N SER A 636 5.81 48.45 -2.34
CA SER A 636 6.21 48.94 -3.67
C SER A 636 5.05 49.64 -4.39
N PRO A 637 5.31 50.62 -5.27
CA PRO A 637 4.27 51.32 -6.03
C PRO A 637 3.67 50.45 -7.15
N ALA A 638 2.43 50.75 -7.55
CA ALA A 638 1.72 50.03 -8.61
C ALA A 638 2.15 50.47 -10.02
N PRO A 639 2.17 49.57 -11.02
CA PRO A 639 2.41 49.92 -12.42
C PRO A 639 1.20 50.61 -13.07
N ALA A 640 1.47 51.40 -14.12
CA ALA A 640 0.44 52.10 -14.90
C ALA A 640 -0.44 51.14 -15.75
N PRO A 641 -1.70 51.49 -16.05
CA PRO A 641 -2.62 50.62 -16.76
C PRO A 641 -2.26 50.48 -18.25
N VAL A 642 -2.20 49.23 -18.71
CA VAL A 642 -2.13 48.85 -20.13
C VAL A 642 -3.53 48.97 -20.76
N PRO A 643 -3.70 49.45 -22.01
CA PRO A 643 -5.00 49.52 -22.67
C PRO A 643 -5.66 48.14 -22.79
N ALA A 644 -6.97 48.08 -22.57
CA ALA A 644 -7.73 46.83 -22.52
C ALA A 644 -7.77 46.09 -23.88
N PRO A 645 -7.72 44.74 -23.88
CA PRO A 645 -7.81 43.94 -25.09
C PRO A 645 -9.20 44.05 -25.72
N ALA A 646 -9.26 44.08 -27.06
CA ALA A 646 -10.49 44.34 -27.81
C ALA A 646 -11.38 43.09 -28.04
N ALA A 647 -11.18 42.05 -27.23
CA ALA A 647 -12.03 40.87 -27.02
C ALA A 647 -11.49 40.11 -25.79
N SER A 648 -12.36 39.46 -25.02
CA SER A 648 -11.98 38.75 -23.79
C SER A 648 -12.90 37.59 -23.44
N LEU A 649 -12.32 36.55 -22.81
CA LEU A 649 -13.05 35.54 -22.07
C LEU A 649 -13.12 35.95 -20.59
N ARG A 650 -14.30 35.90 -20.00
CA ARG A 650 -14.45 35.87 -18.55
C ARG A 650 -14.52 34.41 -18.11
N VAL A 651 -13.43 33.94 -17.54
CA VAL A 651 -13.22 32.57 -17.05
C VAL A 651 -13.92 32.44 -15.70
N ILE A 652 -14.92 31.57 -15.61
CA ILE A 652 -15.63 31.25 -14.36
C ILE A 652 -15.25 29.80 -13.99
N PRO A 653 -14.20 29.59 -13.17
CA PRO A 653 -13.75 28.27 -12.78
C PRO A 653 -14.69 27.64 -11.75
N ALA A 654 -14.70 26.31 -11.67
CA ALA A 654 -15.48 25.57 -10.68
C ALA A 654 -15.04 25.81 -9.21
N ALA A 655 -13.84 26.38 -9.00
CA ALA A 655 -13.35 26.89 -7.72
C ALA A 655 -12.30 27.99 -7.97
N GLY A 656 -12.41 29.11 -7.25
CA GLY A 656 -11.55 30.29 -7.41
C GLY A 656 -12.32 31.51 -7.93
N GLU A 657 -11.68 32.68 -7.90
CA GLU A 657 -12.26 33.93 -8.42
C GLU A 657 -12.32 33.94 -9.96
N PRO A 658 -13.32 34.59 -10.58
CA PRO A 658 -13.38 34.73 -12.03
C PRO A 658 -12.22 35.56 -12.59
N VAL A 659 -11.60 35.09 -13.67
CA VAL A 659 -10.43 35.73 -14.31
C VAL A 659 -10.80 36.27 -15.69
N LEU A 660 -10.41 37.50 -16.01
CA LEU A 660 -10.54 38.03 -17.37
C LEU A 660 -9.28 37.69 -18.20
N TYR A 661 -9.47 37.03 -19.33
CA TYR A 661 -8.42 36.67 -20.28
C TYR A 661 -8.60 37.42 -21.61
N GLY A 662 -7.59 38.18 -22.04
CA GLY A 662 -7.63 38.93 -23.30
C GLY A 662 -7.31 38.06 -24.52
N LEU A 663 -8.21 38.05 -25.52
CA LEU A 663 -8.00 37.28 -26.74
C LEU A 663 -7.17 38.07 -27.79
N PRO A 664 -6.03 37.52 -28.25
CA PRO A 664 -5.18 38.18 -29.25
C PRO A 664 -5.79 38.10 -30.66
N ARG A 665 -5.83 39.22 -31.38
CA ARG A 665 -6.43 39.32 -32.73
C ARG A 665 -5.62 38.68 -33.87
N GLN A 666 -4.43 38.15 -33.61
CA GLN A 666 -3.48 37.68 -34.64
C GLN A 666 -2.96 36.25 -34.46
N ARG A 667 -3.31 35.57 -33.36
CA ARG A 667 -2.90 34.17 -33.11
C ARG A 667 -4.04 33.40 -32.44
N ALA A 668 -4.06 32.08 -32.61
CA ALA A 668 -4.96 31.23 -31.87
C ALA A 668 -4.65 31.25 -30.36
N THR A 669 -5.66 30.96 -29.54
CA THR A 669 -5.56 30.78 -28.08
C THR A 669 -5.91 29.35 -27.73
N ILE A 670 -4.94 28.59 -27.22
CA ILE A 670 -5.14 27.21 -26.81
C ILE A 670 -5.65 27.18 -25.36
N ILE A 671 -6.72 26.42 -25.12
CA ILE A 671 -7.38 26.31 -23.81
C ILE A 671 -7.24 24.87 -23.31
N GLY A 672 -6.78 24.66 -22.07
CA GLY A 672 -6.61 23.32 -21.51
C GLY A 672 -5.83 23.29 -20.20
N THR A 673 -5.53 22.10 -19.68
CA THR A 673 -4.82 21.89 -18.41
C THR A 673 -3.29 21.94 -18.51
N ALA A 674 -2.74 21.82 -19.72
CA ALA A 674 -1.29 21.78 -19.93
C ALA A 674 -0.60 23.11 -19.58
N VAL A 675 0.68 23.02 -19.24
CA VAL A 675 1.53 24.19 -18.91
C VAL A 675 1.75 25.10 -20.13
N ASN A 676 1.59 24.57 -21.35
CA ASN A 676 1.69 25.29 -22.62
C ASN A 676 0.34 25.67 -23.25
N ALA A 677 -0.78 25.61 -22.50
CA ALA A 677 -2.04 26.22 -22.93
C ALA A 677 -2.02 27.73 -22.66
N ASP A 678 -2.38 28.55 -23.65
CA ASP A 678 -2.43 30.01 -23.55
C ASP A 678 -3.39 30.49 -22.46
N LEU A 679 -4.55 29.82 -22.34
CA LEU A 679 -5.45 29.91 -21.19
C LEU A 679 -5.45 28.57 -20.47
N ARG A 680 -4.69 28.50 -19.38
CA ARG A 680 -4.59 27.30 -18.55
C ARG A 680 -5.77 27.20 -17.57
N LEU A 681 -6.52 26.12 -17.65
CA LEU A 681 -7.59 25.77 -16.72
C LEU A 681 -7.08 24.87 -15.60
N THR A 682 -7.67 25.00 -14.41
CA THR A 682 -7.46 24.12 -13.24
C THR A 682 -8.45 22.94 -13.18
N ASP A 683 -9.38 22.88 -14.13
CA ASP A 683 -10.44 21.89 -14.17
C ASP A 683 -9.93 20.50 -14.54
N SER A 684 -10.18 19.49 -13.69
CA SER A 684 -9.75 18.11 -13.94
C SER A 684 -10.53 17.40 -15.07
N TYR A 685 -11.62 17.99 -15.55
CA TYR A 685 -12.35 17.53 -16.74
C TYR A 685 -11.87 18.21 -18.03
N ALA A 686 -10.96 19.19 -17.94
CA ALA A 686 -10.33 19.81 -19.11
C ALA A 686 -9.09 19.03 -19.58
N SER A 687 -8.99 18.86 -20.89
CA SER A 687 -7.91 18.11 -21.55
C SER A 687 -6.63 18.96 -21.67
N ARG A 688 -5.47 18.32 -21.88
CA ARG A 688 -4.16 19.02 -21.96
C ARG A 688 -4.18 20.20 -22.94
N ARG A 689 -4.61 19.92 -24.17
CA ARG A 689 -5.22 20.87 -25.10
C ARG A 689 -6.68 20.41 -25.26
N HIS A 690 -7.65 21.28 -25.04
CA HIS A 690 -9.08 20.92 -25.01
C HIS A 690 -9.84 21.67 -26.12
N ALA A 691 -9.72 23.00 -26.15
CA ALA A 691 -10.31 23.85 -27.18
C ALA A 691 -9.26 24.80 -27.76
N GLU A 692 -9.53 25.32 -28.95
CA GLU A 692 -8.77 26.40 -29.58
C GLU A 692 -9.72 27.53 -29.98
N ILE A 693 -9.35 28.77 -29.69
CA ILE A 693 -10.06 29.95 -30.20
C ILE A 693 -9.18 30.66 -31.21
N THR A 694 -9.60 30.68 -32.48
CA THR A 694 -8.84 31.23 -33.61
C THR A 694 -9.50 32.51 -34.13
N PRO A 695 -8.78 33.65 -34.25
CA PRO A 695 -9.27 34.84 -34.94
C PRO A 695 -9.35 34.59 -36.45
N SER A 696 -10.51 34.88 -37.06
CA SER A 696 -10.76 34.70 -38.49
C SER A 696 -11.74 35.76 -39.01
N GLY A 697 -11.33 36.49 -40.06
CA GLY A 697 -12.21 37.45 -40.76
C GLY A 697 -12.85 38.52 -39.86
N GLY A 698 -12.13 38.98 -38.82
CA GLY A 698 -12.64 39.97 -37.86
C GLY A 698 -13.58 39.42 -36.78
N ARG A 699 -13.72 38.10 -36.66
CA ARG A 699 -14.46 37.38 -35.61
C ARG A 699 -13.56 36.32 -34.95
N PHE A 700 -14.05 35.66 -33.91
CA PHE A 700 -13.39 34.49 -33.32
C PHE A 700 -14.19 33.22 -33.60
N LEU A 701 -13.48 32.11 -33.86
CA LEU A 701 -14.02 30.76 -34.02
C LEU A 701 -13.54 29.89 -32.85
N VAL A 702 -14.40 29.09 -32.24
CA VAL A 702 -14.01 28.01 -31.32
C VAL A 702 -13.97 26.67 -32.05
N ASP A 703 -13.00 25.83 -31.70
CA ASP A 703 -12.78 24.49 -32.26
C ASP A 703 -12.46 23.52 -31.10
N ASP A 704 -12.96 22.29 -31.14
CA ASP A 704 -12.62 21.25 -30.16
C ASP A 704 -11.41 20.44 -30.65
N LEU A 705 -10.36 20.34 -29.83
CA LEU A 705 -9.10 19.70 -30.23
C LEU A 705 -9.10 18.17 -29.99
N GLY A 706 -10.23 17.50 -30.22
CA GLY A 706 -10.40 16.07 -29.96
C GLY A 706 -10.44 15.75 -28.47
N SER A 707 -11.15 16.58 -27.71
CA SER A 707 -11.10 16.57 -26.25
C SER A 707 -11.90 15.43 -25.62
N THR A 708 -11.46 14.97 -24.45
CA THR A 708 -11.99 13.75 -23.81
C THR A 708 -13.47 13.88 -23.41
N ASN A 709 -13.88 15.09 -22.99
CA ASN A 709 -15.24 15.37 -22.53
C ASN A 709 -16.06 16.19 -23.54
N GLY A 710 -15.41 16.76 -24.58
CA GLY A 710 -16.02 17.60 -25.60
C GLY A 710 -16.30 19.03 -25.11
N THR A 711 -15.87 20.01 -25.90
CA THR A 711 -16.20 21.43 -25.72
C THR A 711 -17.67 21.67 -26.04
N THR A 712 -18.32 22.56 -25.29
CA THR A 712 -19.69 23.01 -25.57
C THR A 712 -19.75 24.51 -25.81
N LEU A 713 -20.70 24.96 -26.62
CA LEU A 713 -21.04 26.34 -26.90
C LEU A 713 -22.54 26.52 -26.62
N ASN A 714 -22.89 27.39 -25.67
CA ASN A 714 -24.26 27.61 -25.20
C ASN A 714 -25.02 26.32 -24.82
N GLY A 715 -24.30 25.30 -24.33
CA GLY A 715 -24.85 24.00 -23.93
C GLY A 715 -24.95 22.96 -25.06
N HIS A 716 -24.71 23.32 -26.32
CA HIS A 716 -24.60 22.39 -27.44
C HIS A 716 -23.13 21.96 -27.62
N ARG A 717 -22.86 20.74 -28.08
CA ARG A 717 -21.47 20.30 -28.35
C ARG A 717 -20.94 20.96 -29.62
N VAL A 718 -19.72 21.48 -29.54
CA VAL A 718 -18.98 22.04 -30.68
C VAL A 718 -18.55 20.90 -31.61
N ASN A 719 -18.88 20.98 -32.90
CA ASN A 719 -18.56 19.96 -33.91
C ASN A 719 -17.74 20.57 -35.05
N GLY A 720 -16.49 20.92 -34.75
CA GLY A 720 -15.61 21.70 -35.63
C GLY A 720 -15.71 23.20 -35.36
N ARG A 721 -15.37 24.02 -36.35
CA ARG A 721 -15.16 25.47 -36.16
C ARG A 721 -16.47 26.26 -36.13
N GLU A 722 -16.87 26.71 -34.94
CA GLU A 722 -18.11 27.46 -34.72
C GLU A 722 -17.84 28.93 -34.33
N PRO A 723 -18.60 29.91 -34.86
CA PRO A 723 -18.34 31.34 -34.65
C PRO A 723 -18.91 31.87 -33.34
N LEU A 724 -18.05 32.48 -32.52
CA LEU A 724 -18.42 33.11 -31.25
C LEU A 724 -19.10 34.48 -31.46
N ARG A 725 -20.02 34.81 -30.55
CA ARG A 725 -20.75 36.07 -30.45
C ARG A 725 -20.66 36.61 -29.01
N PRO A 726 -20.64 37.95 -28.79
CA PRO A 726 -20.64 38.50 -27.44
C PRO A 726 -21.84 37.99 -26.61
N GLY A 727 -21.55 37.42 -25.44
CA GLY A 727 -22.52 36.75 -24.56
C GLY A 727 -22.54 35.21 -24.68
N ASP A 728 -21.86 34.62 -25.66
CA ASP A 728 -21.77 33.15 -25.78
C ASP A 728 -20.95 32.55 -24.63
N VAL A 729 -21.38 31.39 -24.12
CA VAL A 729 -20.70 30.65 -23.05
C VAL A 729 -20.10 29.37 -23.59
N ILE A 730 -18.77 29.25 -23.53
CA ILE A 730 -18.04 28.04 -23.85
C ILE A 730 -17.91 27.20 -22.57
N GLY A 731 -18.53 26.02 -22.53
CA GLY A 731 -18.47 25.10 -21.40
C GLY A 731 -17.39 24.03 -21.60
N ILE A 732 -16.45 23.94 -20.65
CA ILE A 732 -15.34 22.98 -20.62
C ILE A 732 -15.33 22.31 -19.24
N GLY A 733 -15.78 21.05 -19.18
CA GLY A 733 -15.85 20.31 -17.92
C GLY A 733 -16.87 20.91 -16.93
N LYS A 734 -16.38 21.54 -15.86
CA LYS A 734 -17.17 22.31 -14.89
C LYS A 734 -16.91 23.83 -14.97
N THR A 735 -16.10 24.26 -15.93
CA THR A 735 -15.64 25.64 -16.11
C THR A 735 -16.37 26.29 -17.28
N SER A 736 -16.86 27.51 -17.06
CA SER A 736 -17.62 28.28 -18.06
C SER A 736 -16.81 29.50 -18.50
N LEU A 737 -16.71 29.74 -19.80
CA LEU A 737 -15.98 30.87 -20.38
C LEU A 737 -16.98 31.77 -21.13
N GLU A 738 -17.34 32.90 -20.53
CA GLU A 738 -18.23 33.90 -21.15
C GLU A 738 -17.42 34.77 -22.13
N PHE A 739 -17.72 34.70 -23.43
CA PHE A 739 -17.05 35.49 -24.46
C PHE A 739 -17.63 36.90 -24.55
N THR A 740 -16.75 37.90 -24.54
CA THR A 740 -17.11 39.32 -24.49
C THR A 740 -16.29 40.12 -25.49
N GLU A 741 -16.94 41.06 -26.19
CA GLU A 741 -16.25 42.11 -26.95
C GLU A 741 -16.78 43.47 -26.49
N PRO A 742 -15.89 44.48 -26.31
CA PRO A 742 -16.34 45.84 -26.07
C PRO A 742 -17.03 46.37 -27.34
N VAL A 743 -18.35 46.54 -27.27
CA VAL A 743 -19.13 47.17 -28.36
C VAL A 743 -18.55 48.55 -28.62
N ALA A 744 -17.91 48.72 -29.78
CA ALA A 744 -17.36 50.01 -30.17
C ALA A 744 -18.49 51.05 -30.24
N ALA A 745 -18.34 52.13 -29.49
CA ALA A 745 -19.33 53.22 -29.50
C ALA A 745 -19.50 53.71 -30.94
N ALA A 746 -20.73 53.58 -31.47
CA ALA A 746 -21.01 53.91 -32.86
C ALA A 746 -20.66 55.39 -33.11
N SER A 747 -19.81 55.63 -34.13
CA SER A 747 -19.52 57.01 -34.56
C SER A 747 -20.83 57.70 -34.98
N PRO A 748 -21.06 58.96 -34.61
CA PRO A 748 -22.33 59.63 -34.87
C PRO A 748 -22.60 59.68 -36.38
N PRO A 749 -23.79 59.25 -36.85
CA PRO A 749 -24.13 59.31 -38.27
C PRO A 749 -24.20 60.78 -38.73
N ARG A 750 -23.69 61.04 -39.93
CA ARG A 750 -23.98 62.31 -40.62
C ARG A 750 -25.48 62.40 -40.88
N SER A 751 -26.04 63.59 -40.66
CA SER A 751 -27.39 64.01 -41.04
C SER A 751 -27.66 63.80 -42.54
N ALA A 752 -28.88 63.62 -43.06
CA ALA A 752 -30.26 63.71 -42.52
C ALA A 752 -31.24 63.06 -43.56
N PRO A 753 -32.60 63.14 -43.46
CA PRO A 753 -33.51 63.14 -42.30
C PRO A 753 -34.78 62.22 -42.48
N ALA A 754 -35.67 62.26 -41.47
CA ALA A 754 -37.16 62.15 -41.55
C ALA A 754 -37.91 60.78 -41.50
N SER A 755 -38.75 60.64 -40.45
CA SER A 755 -40.14 60.08 -40.42
C SER A 755 -40.39 58.58 -40.69
N THR A 756 -41.36 57.86 -40.06
CA THR A 756 -42.25 58.11 -38.89
C THR A 756 -42.93 56.80 -38.41
N LYS A 757 -43.19 56.65 -37.10
CA LYS A 757 -44.13 55.69 -36.44
C LYS A 757 -43.82 54.18 -36.60
N GLY A 758 -44.27 53.26 -35.73
CA GLY A 758 -44.82 53.42 -34.38
C GLY A 758 -45.72 52.26 -33.90
N ALA A 759 -45.54 51.86 -32.63
CA ALA A 759 -46.46 51.10 -31.74
C ALA A 759 -46.64 49.56 -31.86
N GLU A 760 -46.82 48.98 -30.64
CA GLU A 760 -47.62 47.81 -30.21
C GLU A 760 -47.22 46.33 -30.48
N GLU A 761 -46.73 45.71 -29.39
CA GLU A 761 -46.92 44.31 -28.92
C GLU A 761 -48.33 44.18 -28.23
N PRO A 762 -48.79 43.03 -27.64
CA PRO A 762 -48.29 41.64 -27.59
C PRO A 762 -49.37 40.49 -27.65
N ARG A 763 -48.91 39.25 -27.35
CA ARG A 763 -49.61 38.10 -26.67
C ARG A 763 -50.42 37.03 -27.46
N ARG A 764 -49.84 35.82 -27.45
CA ARG A 764 -50.37 34.51 -26.96
C ARG A 764 -51.86 34.12 -27.16
N VAL A 765 -52.08 32.96 -27.79
CA VAL A 765 -52.92 31.84 -27.30
C VAL A 765 -52.18 30.51 -27.57
N SER A 766 -52.58 29.40 -26.92
CA SER A 766 -51.86 28.10 -26.91
C SER A 766 -52.79 26.89 -27.17
N ILE A 767 -52.20 25.71 -27.38
CA ILE A 767 -52.77 24.34 -27.26
C ILE A 767 -53.63 23.84 -28.45
N GLY A 768 -53.40 22.59 -28.88
CA GLY A 768 -54.25 21.87 -29.85
C GLY A 768 -53.67 20.53 -30.35
N LEU A 769 -54.27 19.41 -29.93
CA LEU A 769 -54.00 18.03 -30.37
C LEU A 769 -55.33 17.48 -30.98
N VAL A 770 -55.45 16.48 -31.87
CA VAL A 770 -54.73 15.24 -32.25
C VAL A 770 -55.02 14.97 -33.78
N ALA A 771 -54.75 13.89 -34.53
CA ALA A 771 -54.16 12.54 -34.38
C ALA A 771 -53.72 11.94 -35.75
N THR A 772 -52.99 10.80 -35.69
CA THR A 772 -52.99 9.63 -36.63
C THR A 772 -53.30 9.77 -38.14
N GLY A 773 -52.39 9.24 -38.98
CA GLY A 773 -52.63 8.82 -40.37
C GLY A 773 -51.36 8.18 -40.97
N ALA A 774 -51.48 7.18 -41.87
CA ALA A 774 -50.33 6.39 -42.33
C ALA A 774 -50.38 5.98 -43.82
N ALA A 775 -49.22 5.49 -44.31
CA ALA A 775 -48.95 4.77 -45.57
C ALA A 775 -48.68 5.58 -46.88
N LEU A 776 -47.52 5.28 -47.50
CA LEU A 776 -47.25 4.88 -48.91
C LEU A 776 -48.05 5.59 -50.04
N ALA A 777 -47.48 6.01 -51.20
CA ALA A 777 -46.29 5.49 -51.89
C ALA A 777 -45.81 6.35 -53.10
N VAL A 778 -44.51 6.22 -53.46
CA VAL A 778 -43.94 6.14 -54.83
C VAL A 778 -43.90 7.37 -55.79
N ALA A 779 -42.81 7.40 -56.58
CA ALA A 779 -42.46 8.25 -57.75
C ALA A 779 -41.96 9.69 -57.48
N GLY A 780 -40.90 10.19 -58.15
CA GLY A 780 -39.94 9.49 -59.03
C GLY A 780 -39.06 10.40 -59.90
N THR A 781 -37.87 9.89 -60.30
CA THR A 781 -36.83 10.49 -61.20
C THR A 781 -36.03 11.68 -60.62
N GLY A 782 -34.73 11.86 -60.88
CA GLY A 782 -33.65 11.11 -61.57
C GLY A 782 -32.29 11.78 -61.26
N TRP A 783 -31.10 11.45 -61.77
CA TRP A 783 -30.59 10.34 -62.61
C TRP A 783 -29.03 10.27 -62.45
N TRP A 784 -28.38 9.21 -62.96
CA TRP A 784 -26.94 8.86 -63.03
C TRP A 784 -25.86 9.99 -62.92
N LEU A 785 -24.66 9.74 -62.36
CA LEU A 785 -23.59 8.93 -62.99
C LEU A 785 -22.49 8.35 -62.06
N LEU A 786 -21.99 7.18 -62.46
CA LEU A 786 -20.66 6.57 -62.25
C LEU A 786 -20.14 6.22 -60.83
N SER A 787 -20.14 4.91 -60.56
CA SER A 787 -19.14 4.19 -59.75
C SER A 787 -18.08 3.57 -60.68
N PRO A 788 -16.89 3.17 -60.19
CA PRO A 788 -16.75 1.74 -59.88
C PRO A 788 -15.93 1.43 -58.62
N TYR A 789 -16.48 0.56 -57.76
CA TYR A 789 -15.78 -0.13 -56.68
C TYR A 789 -16.41 -1.53 -56.45
N ALA A 790 -15.73 -2.37 -55.67
CA ALA A 790 -16.21 -3.64 -55.10
C ALA A 790 -16.55 -4.78 -56.10
N GLY A 791 -15.53 -5.58 -56.41
CA GLY A 791 -15.63 -6.82 -57.18
C GLY A 791 -15.30 -8.10 -56.41
N MET A 792 -15.41 -8.15 -55.07
CA MET A 792 -15.18 -9.40 -54.32
C MET A 792 -15.78 -9.43 -52.89
N LEU A 793 -17.09 -9.26 -52.72
CA LEU A 793 -17.76 -9.47 -51.41
C LEU A 793 -19.18 -10.06 -51.50
N VAL A 794 -19.38 -11.01 -52.44
CA VAL A 794 -20.57 -11.87 -52.51
C VAL A 794 -20.15 -13.35 -52.36
N GLY A 795 -19.34 -13.62 -51.33
CA GLY A 795 -19.05 -14.96 -50.83
C GLY A 795 -19.87 -15.22 -49.57
N LEU A 796 -21.15 -15.56 -49.72
CA LEU A 796 -22.11 -15.61 -48.61
C LEU A 796 -21.69 -16.61 -47.51
N CYS A 797 -21.83 -16.18 -46.26
CA CYS A 797 -22.87 -16.59 -45.28
C CYS A 797 -23.48 -18.02 -45.28
N GLY A 798 -23.03 -18.98 -46.09
CA GLY A 798 -23.55 -20.36 -46.12
C GLY A 798 -23.07 -21.24 -44.97
N LEU A 799 -21.92 -20.90 -44.36
CA LEU A 799 -21.29 -21.73 -43.32
C LEU A 799 -21.96 -21.64 -41.94
N ALA A 800 -22.70 -20.57 -41.64
CA ALA A 800 -23.38 -20.40 -40.35
C ALA A 800 -24.59 -21.32 -40.16
N ALA A 801 -25.24 -21.74 -41.25
CA ALA A 801 -26.42 -22.61 -41.19
C ALA A 801 -26.07 -24.11 -41.13
N GLY A 802 -24.91 -24.53 -41.66
CA GLY A 802 -24.52 -25.94 -41.72
C GLY A 802 -24.15 -26.56 -40.38
N LEU A 803 -23.48 -25.80 -39.50
CA LEU A 803 -22.91 -26.36 -38.26
C LEU A 803 -23.99 -26.73 -37.23
N ILE A 804 -25.10 -25.99 -37.19
CA ILE A 804 -26.22 -26.22 -36.24
C ILE A 804 -26.97 -27.52 -36.57
N LEU A 805 -27.04 -27.91 -37.85
CA LEU A 805 -27.65 -29.18 -38.26
C LEU A 805 -26.73 -30.40 -38.05
N LEU A 806 -25.40 -30.21 -38.01
CA LEU A 806 -24.46 -31.30 -37.81
C LEU A 806 -24.49 -31.86 -36.37
N VAL A 807 -24.68 -30.98 -35.37
CA VAL A 807 -24.75 -31.37 -33.95
C VAL A 807 -26.06 -32.09 -33.61
N ALA A 808 -27.15 -31.81 -34.33
CA ALA A 808 -28.44 -32.50 -34.17
C ALA A 808 -28.47 -33.91 -34.80
N GLY A 809 -27.51 -34.26 -35.66
CA GLY A 809 -27.48 -35.54 -36.38
C GLY A 809 -26.79 -36.71 -35.66
N LEU A 810 -25.90 -36.42 -34.71
CA LEU A 810 -24.96 -37.41 -34.13
C LEU A 810 -25.41 -38.06 -32.80
N THR A 811 -26.67 -37.87 -32.39
CA THR A 811 -27.26 -38.50 -31.19
C THR A 811 -28.33 -39.55 -31.52
N ARG A 812 -28.35 -40.07 -32.76
CA ARG A 812 -29.08 -41.29 -33.14
C ARG A 812 -28.25 -42.17 -34.07
N ARG A 813 -27.96 -43.41 -33.62
CA ARG A 813 -27.20 -44.49 -34.29
C ARG A 813 -25.67 -44.46 -34.17
N ALA A 814 -25.18 -44.62 -32.94
CA ALA A 814 -24.22 -45.67 -32.59
C ALA A 814 -24.50 -46.09 -31.13
#